data_AF-A0A971EQ90-F1
#
_entry.id   AF-A0A971EQ90-F1
#
_cell.length_a   1.000
_cell.length_b   1.000
_cell.length_c   1.000
_cell.angle_alpha   90.00
_cell.angle_beta   90.00
_cell.angle_gamma   90.00
#
_symmetry.space_group_name_H-M   'P 1'
#
loop_
_entity.id
_entity.type
_entity.pdbx_description
1 polymer ?
#
loop_
_entity_poly.entity_id
_entity_poly.type
_entity_poly.pdbx_seq_one_letter_code
_entity_poly.pdbx_strand_id
1 'polypeptide(L)'
;MPYTRFLRTDHVVADLTSQTLDEAVVEILQETAGKNPDLDLQALIDSVIARERMRSTALDNGIALPHAQTTAARRPMVLIGRSTRGLAVSDPLKDPVHLVFMVLSKGKLTFRLLARLRAILEEPALRETILEAGSAEQIIRALLHRKGFTHELEKVFADPDGEIDSASGAARRPGIAGKDRRWRWFLDNPIMRDFAFFLGQLRISATLWKKLLLLTVSSGVVGGLGAILFNWAIDTSMGGFEKLVEMVNSTPYPWLVALVPALGGILCGLVKYHGGLPFDVPCATDGYVECVQHDGAVKSKTPFLLITAAAITIGSGGSCGKECPTAYIGTGLGAIAARFLQFLRLDKFLGVKLGRRDFRLLAMCGASAGLAAIFRAPVGGALFVCEVLYEHGMEAKSILPALFSATISYLVFSYFYGFEALFHMESVWQFGLYNLIFAVAAGIASSLVGWFYVRFFYKVFHIARASKLPDWVKPGIGGLLHGCLIAMIGMQLWGLGYGAMQEAIEGYYGIWFLLLLCFGKIIGTAFTVASGGAGGVLAPSLYIGCMMGAFLGLVFESLFPVGNPMGLYAVIGMAALFSAVGKVPFSLPILLMEATRNFSVILPVFVGSAVGYALSGPFKIYESQEPYPAEKVSGGFNALGEMEADLLAPFPVSAAMAKELDVIDEDTPVSGILAKFKESDHIFFPVRAKDGRYRGSIALDQMKSLFLEEDVDKFVIAGDVADINHPVVTPDLSLGEVLPFYEQDGIRYLPVTDDDNLLVGLLDRREVLRLLKNQILKRTAGLDYVGNSRWKKDLEVD
;
A
#
# COMPACT_ATOMS: atom_id res chain seq x y z
N MET A 1 -2.07 -24.23 30.68
CA MET A 1 -3.39 -24.80 30.35
C MET A 1 -4.28 -23.65 29.88
N PRO A 2 -4.66 -23.59 28.60
CA PRO A 2 -5.38 -22.44 28.04
C PRO A 2 -6.91 -22.48 28.27
N TYR A 3 -7.47 -23.64 28.66
CA TYR A 3 -8.92 -23.86 28.86
C TYR A 3 -9.53 -23.19 30.11
N THR A 4 -8.72 -22.67 31.03
CA THR A 4 -9.15 -22.07 32.31
C THR A 4 -9.76 -20.67 32.18
N ARG A 5 -9.86 -20.13 30.95
CA ARG A 5 -10.41 -18.78 30.72
C ARG A 5 -11.95 -18.73 30.69
N PHE A 6 -12.64 -19.80 30.31
CA PHE A 6 -14.09 -19.78 30.06
C PHE A 6 -14.90 -20.71 30.97
N LEU A 7 -14.35 -21.87 31.33
CA LEU A 7 -14.95 -22.81 32.28
C LEU A 7 -14.20 -22.72 33.60
N ARG A 8 -14.82 -22.09 34.58
CA ARG A 8 -14.28 -21.96 35.93
C ARG A 8 -15.24 -22.54 36.94
N THR A 9 -14.72 -23.02 38.06
CA THR A 9 -15.54 -23.59 39.14
C THR A 9 -16.50 -22.57 39.76
N ASP A 10 -16.17 -21.28 39.71
CA ASP A 10 -17.05 -20.18 40.14
C ASP A 10 -18.22 -19.90 39.18
N HIS A 11 -18.24 -20.50 38.00
CA HIS A 11 -19.35 -20.39 37.03
C HIS A 11 -20.30 -21.61 37.07
N VAL A 12 -20.12 -22.54 38.02
CA VAL A 12 -20.91 -23.77 38.09
C VAL A 12 -21.64 -23.86 39.42
N VAL A 13 -22.97 -24.02 39.35
CA VAL A 13 -23.84 -24.35 40.48
C VAL A 13 -24.23 -25.82 40.37
N ALA A 14 -23.60 -26.66 41.21
CA ALA A 14 -23.75 -28.11 41.12
C ALA A 14 -25.10 -28.63 41.63
N ASP A 15 -25.78 -27.87 42.50
CA ASP A 15 -27.07 -28.25 43.09
C ASP A 15 -28.00 -27.04 43.14
N LEU A 16 -28.82 -26.87 42.10
CA LEU A 16 -29.86 -25.85 42.07
C LEU A 16 -30.98 -26.20 43.05
N THR A 17 -31.39 -25.22 43.84
CA THR A 17 -32.52 -25.33 44.78
C THR A 17 -33.84 -24.84 44.21
N SER A 18 -33.77 -24.08 43.12
CA SER A 18 -34.90 -23.54 42.37
C SER A 18 -35.85 -24.62 41.84
N GLN A 19 -37.13 -24.26 41.69
CA GLN A 19 -38.17 -25.17 41.18
C GLN A 19 -38.54 -24.87 39.72
N THR A 20 -38.28 -23.65 39.26
CA THR A 20 -38.56 -23.21 37.89
C THR A 20 -37.28 -22.80 37.16
N LEU A 21 -37.30 -22.81 35.83
CA LEU A 21 -36.18 -22.37 35.01
C LEU A 21 -35.80 -20.90 35.27
N ASP A 22 -36.78 -20.02 35.43
CA ASP A 22 -36.56 -18.59 35.70
C ASP A 22 -35.87 -18.37 37.06
N GLU A 23 -36.31 -19.09 38.10
CA GLU A 23 -35.65 -19.06 39.41
C GLU A 23 -34.21 -19.59 39.33
N ALA A 24 -34.00 -20.66 38.56
CA ALA A 24 -32.67 -21.25 38.38
C ALA A 24 -31.72 -20.28 37.66
N VAL A 25 -32.19 -19.54 36.67
CA VAL A 25 -31.41 -18.48 36.00
C VAL A 25 -30.95 -17.43 37.00
N VAL A 26 -31.85 -16.98 37.88
CA VAL A 26 -31.53 -16.00 38.93
C VAL A 26 -30.54 -16.56 39.95
N GLU A 27 -30.75 -17.80 40.42
CA GLU A 27 -29.86 -18.50 41.36
C GLU A 27 -28.43 -18.63 40.81
N ILE A 28 -28.28 -19.03 39.54
CA ILE A 28 -26.98 -19.14 38.86
C ILE A 28 -26.27 -17.78 38.79
N LEU A 29 -26.99 -16.72 38.41
CA LEU A 29 -26.43 -15.38 38.30
C LEU A 29 -26.03 -14.80 39.66
N GLN A 30 -26.85 -15.02 40.71
CA GLN A 30 -26.56 -14.59 42.08
C GLN A 30 -25.30 -15.26 42.63
N GLU A 31 -25.20 -16.59 42.49
CA GLU A 31 -24.03 -17.37 42.92
C GLU A 31 -22.75 -16.97 42.17
N THR A 32 -22.88 -16.62 40.88
CA THR A 32 -21.75 -16.17 40.05
C THR A 32 -21.32 -14.75 40.43
N ALA A 33 -22.27 -13.83 40.63
CA ALA A 33 -21.99 -12.44 41.01
C ALA A 33 -21.43 -12.33 42.44
N GLY A 34 -21.89 -13.17 43.37
CA GLY A 34 -21.33 -13.25 44.73
C GLY A 34 -19.83 -13.61 44.75
N LYS A 35 -19.35 -14.31 43.71
CA LYS A 35 -17.93 -14.67 43.51
C LYS A 35 -17.18 -13.69 42.61
N ASN A 36 -17.89 -12.79 41.92
CA ASN A 36 -17.35 -11.83 40.96
C ASN A 36 -18.04 -10.45 41.14
N PRO A 37 -17.57 -9.61 42.08
CA PRO A 37 -18.24 -8.35 42.45
C PRO A 37 -18.25 -7.28 41.36
N ASP A 38 -17.51 -7.48 40.25
CA ASP A 38 -17.46 -6.57 39.11
C ASP A 38 -18.67 -6.71 38.15
N LEU A 39 -19.57 -7.68 38.39
CA LEU A 39 -20.74 -7.94 37.55
C LEU A 39 -21.96 -7.15 38.03
N ASP A 40 -22.63 -6.48 37.10
CA ASP A 40 -23.94 -5.85 37.37
C ASP A 40 -25.03 -6.94 37.33
N LEU A 41 -25.30 -7.51 38.52
CA LEU A 41 -26.24 -8.61 38.70
C LEU A 41 -27.65 -8.26 38.18
N GLN A 42 -28.13 -7.04 38.46
CA GLN A 42 -29.49 -6.67 38.10
C GLN A 42 -29.64 -6.54 36.58
N ALA A 43 -28.69 -5.87 35.92
CA ALA A 43 -28.70 -5.76 34.47
C ALA A 43 -28.58 -7.12 33.75
N LEU A 44 -27.82 -8.06 34.33
CA LEU A 44 -27.71 -9.44 33.80
C LEU A 44 -29.01 -10.22 33.94
N ILE A 45 -29.65 -10.19 35.12
CA ILE A 45 -30.94 -10.84 35.36
C ILE A 45 -31.98 -10.30 34.38
N ASP A 46 -32.09 -8.98 34.26
CA ASP A 46 -33.07 -8.34 33.39
C ASP A 46 -32.85 -8.74 31.92
N SER A 47 -31.58 -8.81 31.48
CA SER A 47 -31.24 -9.20 30.09
C SER A 47 -31.63 -10.65 29.79
N VAL A 48 -31.33 -11.59 30.68
CA VAL A 48 -31.58 -13.04 30.45
C VAL A 48 -33.05 -13.37 30.60
N ILE A 49 -33.73 -12.85 31.62
CA ILE A 49 -35.16 -13.11 31.86
C ILE A 49 -36.02 -12.47 30.76
N ALA A 50 -35.69 -11.26 30.31
CA ALA A 50 -36.38 -10.65 29.18
C ALA A 50 -36.26 -11.53 27.92
N ARG A 51 -35.08 -12.12 27.70
CA ARG A 51 -34.85 -13.01 26.56
C ARG A 51 -35.56 -14.36 26.68
N GLU A 52 -35.53 -14.99 27.84
CA GLU A 52 -36.22 -16.27 28.08
C GLU A 52 -37.74 -16.14 27.89
N ARG A 53 -38.32 -15.01 28.32
CA ARG A 53 -39.75 -14.70 28.14
C ARG A 53 -40.18 -14.48 26.69
N MET A 54 -39.25 -14.07 25.81
CA MET A 54 -39.56 -13.94 24.38
C MET A 54 -39.77 -15.29 23.71
N ARG A 55 -38.91 -16.26 24.04
CA ARG A 55 -39.00 -17.65 23.60
C ARG A 55 -38.14 -18.51 24.50
N SER A 56 -38.74 -19.57 25.05
CA SER A 56 -38.03 -20.47 25.96
C SER A 56 -36.83 -21.12 25.27
N THR A 57 -35.71 -21.16 25.98
CA THR A 57 -34.47 -21.83 25.56
C THR A 57 -34.37 -23.27 26.06
N ALA A 58 -35.45 -23.78 26.68
CA ALA A 58 -35.58 -25.19 27.03
C ALA A 58 -35.66 -26.04 25.75
N LEU A 59 -34.79 -27.05 25.69
CA LEU A 59 -34.66 -28.01 24.62
C LEU A 59 -35.24 -29.36 25.04
N ASP A 60 -35.42 -30.24 24.06
CA ASP A 60 -35.77 -31.63 24.30
C ASP A 60 -34.68 -32.33 25.13
N ASN A 61 -35.07 -33.34 25.92
CA ASN A 61 -34.19 -34.14 26.77
C ASN A 61 -33.60 -33.45 28.02
N GLY A 62 -34.34 -32.49 28.61
CA GLY A 62 -34.07 -31.95 29.94
C GLY A 62 -32.90 -30.96 30.03
N ILE A 63 -32.62 -30.22 28.96
CA ILE A 63 -31.56 -29.19 28.91
C ILE A 63 -32.19 -27.82 28.63
N ALA A 64 -31.68 -26.76 29.23
CA ALA A 64 -31.93 -25.39 28.79
C ALA A 64 -30.62 -24.69 28.42
N LEU A 65 -30.69 -23.85 27.37
CA LEU A 65 -29.58 -23.01 26.92
C LEU A 65 -29.91 -21.50 27.04
N PRO A 66 -30.16 -20.95 28.25
CA PRO A 66 -30.44 -19.52 28.38
C PRO A 66 -29.28 -18.70 27.82
N HIS A 67 -29.58 -17.68 27.01
CA HIS A 67 -28.52 -16.84 26.47
C HIS A 67 -29.01 -15.41 26.36
N ALA A 68 -28.08 -14.47 26.50
CA ALA A 68 -28.38 -13.07 26.31
C ALA A 68 -27.15 -12.31 25.79
N GLN A 69 -27.41 -11.41 24.85
CA GLN A 69 -26.48 -10.34 24.54
C GLN A 69 -26.67 -9.21 25.56
N THR A 70 -25.60 -8.84 26.26
CA THR A 70 -25.64 -7.85 27.33
C THR A 70 -24.31 -7.12 27.49
N THR A 71 -24.36 -5.80 27.63
CA THR A 71 -23.19 -4.96 27.90
C THR A 71 -22.69 -5.07 29.33
N ALA A 72 -23.49 -5.65 30.23
CA ALA A 72 -23.15 -5.90 31.63
C ALA A 72 -22.07 -6.99 31.79
N ALA A 73 -21.89 -7.86 30.80
CA ALA A 73 -20.80 -8.84 30.77
C ALA A 73 -19.55 -8.25 30.09
N ARG A 74 -18.44 -8.06 30.82
CA ARG A 74 -17.19 -7.52 30.25
C ARG A 74 -16.46 -8.50 29.31
N ARG A 75 -16.73 -9.80 29.45
CA ARG A 75 -16.17 -10.89 28.63
C ARG A 75 -17.26 -11.95 28.41
N PRO A 76 -17.17 -12.77 27.35
CA PRO A 76 -18.09 -13.88 27.18
C PRO A 76 -17.99 -14.88 28.36
N MET A 77 -19.14 -15.33 28.86
CA MET A 77 -19.24 -16.26 29.99
C MET A 77 -20.15 -17.44 29.65
N VAL A 78 -19.77 -18.62 30.14
CA VAL A 78 -20.63 -19.81 30.15
C VAL A 78 -20.85 -20.20 31.60
N LEU A 79 -22.10 -20.15 32.05
CA LEU A 79 -22.51 -20.53 33.41
C LEU A 79 -23.29 -21.85 33.35
N ILE A 80 -23.14 -22.70 34.35
CA ILE A 80 -23.70 -24.04 34.34
C ILE A 80 -24.45 -24.28 35.64
N GLY A 81 -25.70 -24.73 35.56
CA GLY A 81 -26.50 -25.16 36.68
C GLY A 81 -26.97 -26.59 36.49
N ARG A 82 -26.93 -27.40 37.56
CA ARG A 82 -27.50 -28.75 37.58
C ARG A 82 -28.61 -28.85 38.62
N SER A 83 -29.77 -29.36 38.23
CA SER A 83 -30.90 -29.68 39.11
C SER A 83 -31.15 -31.19 39.11
N THR A 84 -31.04 -31.81 40.29
CA THR A 84 -31.36 -33.23 40.48
C THR A 84 -32.86 -33.50 40.57
N ARG A 85 -33.66 -32.48 40.89
CA ARG A 85 -35.13 -32.58 41.03
C ARG A 85 -35.88 -32.32 39.73
N GLY A 86 -35.22 -31.67 38.77
CA GLY A 86 -35.84 -31.19 37.54
C GLY A 86 -36.53 -29.83 37.76
N LEU A 87 -36.40 -28.95 36.79
CA LEU A 87 -36.96 -27.60 36.80
C LEU A 87 -38.20 -27.56 35.91
N ALA A 88 -39.28 -26.98 36.42
CA ALA A 88 -40.47 -26.72 35.62
C ALA A 88 -40.20 -25.63 34.56
N VAL A 89 -40.67 -25.87 33.34
CA VAL A 89 -40.60 -24.93 32.21
C VAL A 89 -42.00 -24.38 31.96
N SER A 90 -42.08 -23.17 31.39
CA SER A 90 -43.33 -22.48 31.05
C SER A 90 -44.22 -23.27 30.09
N ASP A 91 -43.64 -24.16 29.28
CA ASP A 91 -44.35 -25.07 28.39
C ASP A 91 -44.56 -26.44 29.07
N PRO A 92 -45.79 -26.79 29.48
CA PRO A 92 -46.08 -28.02 30.23
C PRO A 92 -45.93 -29.30 29.40
N LEU A 93 -45.69 -29.21 28.08
CA LEU A 93 -45.44 -30.36 27.20
C LEU A 93 -43.95 -30.76 27.14
N LYS A 94 -43.04 -29.97 27.72
CA LYS A 94 -41.59 -30.25 27.71
C LYS A 94 -41.15 -31.01 28.97
N ASP A 95 -40.16 -31.88 28.80
CA ASP A 95 -39.52 -32.57 29.91
C ASP A 95 -38.93 -31.58 30.93
N PRO A 96 -38.92 -31.91 32.24
CA PRO A 96 -38.29 -31.08 33.24
C PRO A 96 -36.79 -30.88 32.93
N VAL A 97 -36.31 -29.63 33.11
CA VAL A 97 -34.92 -29.27 32.81
C VAL A 97 -34.03 -29.65 33.99
N HIS A 98 -33.03 -30.49 33.75
CA HIS A 98 -32.06 -30.89 34.75
C HIS A 98 -30.71 -30.19 34.59
N LEU A 99 -30.40 -29.68 33.39
CA LEU A 99 -29.14 -29.01 33.10
C LEU A 99 -29.39 -27.65 32.45
N VAL A 100 -28.82 -26.60 33.01
CA VAL A 100 -28.92 -25.22 32.51
C VAL A 100 -27.52 -24.79 32.07
N PHE A 101 -27.33 -24.47 30.80
CA PHE A 101 -26.07 -23.94 30.26
C PHE A 101 -26.31 -22.53 29.74
N MET A 102 -26.00 -21.53 30.57
CA MET A 102 -26.23 -20.14 30.26
C MET A 102 -25.05 -19.51 29.52
N VAL A 103 -25.30 -18.77 28.44
CA VAL A 103 -24.27 -18.09 27.64
C VAL A 103 -24.51 -16.59 27.62
N LEU A 104 -23.52 -15.82 28.10
CA LEU A 104 -23.58 -14.36 28.14
C LEU A 104 -22.47 -13.77 27.25
N SER A 105 -22.80 -12.79 26.41
CA SER A 105 -21.83 -12.13 25.53
C SER A 105 -22.10 -10.63 25.40
N LYS A 106 -21.03 -9.84 25.21
CA LYS A 106 -21.11 -8.39 24.95
C LYS A 106 -21.41 -8.06 23.48
N GLY A 107 -21.07 -8.96 22.56
CA GLY A 107 -21.25 -8.78 21.12
C GLY A 107 -22.01 -9.95 20.50
N LYS A 108 -21.89 -10.11 19.18
CA LYS A 108 -22.51 -11.21 18.42
C LYS A 108 -22.38 -12.51 19.19
N LEU A 109 -23.52 -13.06 19.61
CA LEU A 109 -23.53 -14.38 20.20
C LEU A 109 -23.25 -15.34 19.05
N THR A 110 -22.06 -15.96 19.02
CA THR A 110 -21.71 -16.86 17.92
C THR A 110 -22.67 -18.04 17.99
N PHE A 111 -23.73 -18.08 17.18
CA PHE A 111 -24.73 -19.15 17.24
C PHE A 111 -24.11 -20.54 17.02
N ARG A 112 -22.96 -20.64 16.34
CA ARG A 112 -22.15 -21.87 16.29
C ARG A 112 -21.81 -22.39 17.68
N LEU A 113 -21.61 -21.51 18.65
CA LEU A 113 -21.44 -21.86 20.06
C LEU A 113 -22.69 -22.57 20.58
N LEU A 114 -23.87 -21.97 20.40
CA LEU A 114 -25.13 -22.52 20.91
C LEU A 114 -25.48 -23.84 20.20
N ALA A 115 -25.38 -23.89 18.88
CA ALA A 115 -25.62 -25.09 18.08
C ALA A 115 -24.67 -26.24 18.47
N ARG A 116 -23.37 -25.93 18.66
CA ARG A 116 -22.39 -26.93 19.09
C ARG A 116 -22.56 -27.33 20.55
N LEU A 117 -22.86 -26.39 21.45
CA LEU A 117 -23.16 -26.70 22.84
C LEU A 117 -24.37 -27.63 22.90
N ARG A 118 -25.42 -27.37 22.14
CA ARG A 118 -26.55 -28.27 21.99
C ARG A 118 -26.13 -29.65 21.47
N ALA A 119 -25.45 -29.72 20.32
CA ALA A 119 -25.01 -30.99 19.75
C ALA A 119 -24.10 -31.79 20.70
N ILE A 120 -23.32 -31.08 21.52
CA ILE A 120 -22.50 -31.68 22.57
C ILE A 120 -23.38 -32.25 23.68
N LEU A 121 -24.36 -31.48 24.14
CA LEU A 121 -25.19 -31.80 25.29
C LEU A 121 -26.32 -32.81 24.97
N GLU A 122 -26.68 -33.01 23.70
CA GLU A 122 -27.64 -34.05 23.30
C GLU A 122 -27.10 -35.48 23.53
N GLU A 123 -25.78 -35.67 23.63
CA GLU A 123 -25.14 -36.96 23.89
C GLU A 123 -25.56 -37.55 25.26
N PRO A 124 -26.30 -38.69 25.31
CA PRO A 124 -26.86 -39.22 26.56
C PRO A 124 -25.80 -39.54 27.62
N ALA A 125 -24.66 -40.13 27.20
CA ALA A 125 -23.58 -40.53 28.10
C ALA A 125 -22.95 -39.34 28.85
N LEU A 126 -22.81 -38.20 28.16
CA LEU A 126 -22.29 -36.98 28.79
C LEU A 126 -23.28 -36.42 29.81
N ARG A 127 -24.58 -36.43 29.48
CA ARG A 127 -25.64 -35.95 30.39
C ARG A 127 -25.71 -36.77 31.65
N GLU A 128 -25.71 -38.10 31.54
CA GLU A 128 -25.68 -39.01 32.70
C GLU A 128 -24.45 -38.73 33.58
N THR A 129 -23.27 -38.58 32.97
CA THR A 129 -22.04 -38.27 33.70
C THR A 129 -22.11 -36.93 34.45
N ILE A 130 -22.72 -35.91 33.85
CA ILE A 130 -22.92 -34.60 34.49
C ILE A 130 -23.99 -34.68 35.60
N LEU A 131 -25.03 -35.48 35.39
CA LEU A 131 -26.10 -35.68 36.38
C LEU A 131 -25.62 -36.47 37.60
N GLU A 132 -24.68 -37.40 37.43
CA GLU A 132 -24.08 -38.17 38.53
C GLU A 132 -22.95 -37.42 39.26
N ALA A 133 -22.45 -36.32 38.69
CA ALA A 133 -21.39 -35.53 39.29
C ALA A 133 -21.86 -34.87 40.60
N GLY A 134 -21.13 -35.10 41.69
CA GLY A 134 -21.42 -34.56 43.02
C GLY A 134 -20.77 -33.22 43.34
N SER A 135 -20.01 -32.63 42.40
CA SER A 135 -19.39 -31.31 42.60
C SER A 135 -19.16 -30.56 41.29
N ALA A 136 -19.00 -29.23 41.38
CA ALA A 136 -18.65 -28.35 40.25
C ALA A 136 -17.38 -28.81 39.50
N GLU A 137 -16.38 -29.32 40.23
CA GLU A 137 -15.12 -29.83 39.67
C GLU A 137 -15.32 -31.11 38.87
N GLN A 138 -16.21 -32.00 39.33
CA GLN A 138 -16.56 -33.22 38.61
C GLN A 138 -17.33 -32.91 37.32
N ILE A 139 -18.25 -31.93 37.35
CA ILE A 139 -18.97 -31.43 36.17
C ILE A 139 -17.99 -30.87 35.14
N ILE A 140 -17.06 -29.99 35.56
CA ILE A 140 -16.04 -29.43 34.66
C ILE A 140 -15.14 -30.54 34.12
N ARG A 141 -14.73 -31.51 34.95
CA ARG A 141 -13.89 -32.63 34.50
C ARG A 141 -14.60 -33.48 33.45
N ALA A 142 -15.90 -33.76 33.61
CA ALA A 142 -16.71 -34.47 32.61
C ALA A 142 -16.72 -33.74 31.25
N LEU A 143 -16.89 -32.41 31.28
CA LEU A 143 -16.86 -31.57 30.09
C LEU A 143 -15.46 -31.51 29.43
N LEU A 144 -14.39 -31.41 30.23
CA LEU A 144 -13.01 -31.32 29.73
C LEU A 144 -12.46 -32.65 29.19
N HIS A 145 -12.96 -33.80 29.66
CA HIS A 145 -12.49 -35.12 29.24
C HIS A 145 -12.99 -35.51 27.83
N ARG A 146 -13.96 -34.77 27.30
CA ARG A 146 -14.43 -34.95 25.93
C ARG A 146 -13.44 -34.36 24.92
N LYS A 147 -12.96 -35.21 24.00
CA LYS A 147 -12.15 -34.76 22.85
C LYS A 147 -12.93 -33.72 22.04
N GLY A 148 -12.34 -32.54 21.88
CA GLY A 148 -12.87 -31.47 21.03
C GLY A 148 -13.65 -30.38 21.77
N PHE A 149 -14.28 -30.65 22.91
CA PHE A 149 -15.10 -29.65 23.62
C PHE A 149 -14.32 -28.37 23.94
N THR A 150 -13.11 -28.55 24.48
CA THR A 150 -12.18 -27.48 24.85
C THR A 150 -11.58 -26.74 23.66
N HIS A 151 -11.18 -27.47 22.62
CA HIS A 151 -10.63 -26.87 21.39
C HIS A 151 -11.69 -26.07 20.62
N GLU A 152 -12.94 -26.51 20.66
CA GLU A 152 -14.05 -25.83 19.99
C GLU A 152 -14.52 -24.59 20.77
N LEU A 153 -14.58 -24.63 22.11
CA LEU A 153 -14.80 -23.42 22.92
C LEU A 153 -13.68 -22.39 22.70
N GLU A 154 -12.42 -22.83 22.65
CA GLU A 154 -11.29 -21.93 22.38
C GLU A 154 -11.35 -21.28 21.00
N LYS A 155 -11.69 -22.03 19.93
CA LYS A 155 -11.85 -21.44 18.58
C LYS A 155 -12.96 -20.39 18.54
N VAL A 156 -14.09 -20.69 19.18
CA VAL A 156 -15.29 -19.85 19.15
C VAL A 156 -15.10 -18.56 19.95
N PHE A 157 -14.37 -18.61 21.07
CA PHE A 157 -14.08 -17.42 21.87
C PHE A 157 -12.74 -16.75 21.55
N ALA A 158 -11.90 -17.33 20.68
CA ALA A 158 -10.68 -16.70 20.17
C ALA A 158 -10.93 -15.74 19.00
N ASP A 159 -12.07 -15.88 18.31
CA ASP A 159 -12.50 -15.00 17.23
C ASP A 159 -14.01 -14.68 17.34
N PRO A 160 -14.40 -13.70 18.18
CA PRO A 160 -15.80 -13.31 18.39
C PRO A 160 -16.50 -12.76 17.13
N ASP A 161 -15.72 -12.29 16.14
CA ASP A 161 -16.22 -11.56 14.97
C ASP A 161 -16.35 -12.45 13.70
N GLY A 162 -15.96 -13.72 13.78
CA GLY A 162 -16.43 -14.77 12.89
C GLY A 162 -16.01 -14.67 11.42
N GLU A 163 -14.71 -14.81 11.12
CA GLU A 163 -14.27 -15.36 9.84
C GLU A 163 -13.53 -16.68 10.08
N ILE A 164 -14.22 -17.81 9.92
CA ILE A 164 -13.55 -19.12 9.86
C ILE A 164 -13.67 -19.70 8.46
N ASP A 165 -12.49 -19.76 7.84
CA ASP A 165 -12.05 -20.60 6.74
C ASP A 165 -12.89 -21.86 6.51
N SER A 166 -13.49 -21.93 5.32
CA SER A 166 -13.98 -23.18 4.72
C SER A 166 -12.82 -23.97 4.10
N ALA A 167 -11.87 -24.44 4.92
CA ALA A 167 -10.86 -25.40 4.47
C ALA A 167 -10.21 -26.13 5.67
N SER A 168 -10.92 -27.08 6.29
CA SER A 168 -10.30 -28.06 7.19
C SER A 168 -10.51 -29.49 6.69
N GLY A 169 -9.84 -29.81 5.59
CA GLY A 169 -9.48 -31.18 5.23
C GLY A 169 -8.16 -31.54 5.93
N ALA A 170 -8.21 -32.56 6.79
CA ALA A 170 -7.13 -32.98 7.67
C ALA A 170 -5.77 -33.22 6.97
N ALA A 171 -4.71 -32.65 7.52
CA ALA A 171 -3.37 -33.20 7.43
C ALA A 171 -2.80 -33.32 8.86
N ARG A 172 -2.71 -34.57 9.33
CA ARG A 172 -2.13 -34.99 10.60
C ARG A 172 -0.73 -34.40 10.76
N ARG A 173 -0.46 -33.76 11.91
CA ARG A 173 0.91 -33.50 12.39
C ARG A 173 1.62 -34.84 12.60
N PRO A 174 2.77 -35.14 11.98
CA PRO A 174 3.61 -36.21 12.48
C PRO A 174 4.30 -35.71 13.77
N GLY A 175 4.25 -36.53 14.81
CA GLY A 175 4.98 -36.27 16.05
C GLY A 175 6.48 -36.20 15.77
N ILE A 176 7.09 -35.06 16.10
CA ILE A 176 8.55 -34.94 16.13
C ILE A 176 9.00 -35.47 17.50
N ALA A 177 9.15 -36.78 17.56
CA ALA A 177 9.98 -37.43 18.56
C ALA A 177 11.38 -37.60 17.96
N GLY A 178 12.39 -37.02 18.62
CA GLY A 178 13.79 -37.41 18.47
C GLY A 178 14.65 -36.51 17.57
N LYS A 179 15.68 -35.93 18.22
CA LYS A 179 16.93 -35.39 17.66
C LYS A 179 16.84 -34.07 16.88
N ASP A 180 16.99 -32.96 17.61
CA ASP A 180 18.16 -32.10 17.39
C ASP A 180 18.36 -31.10 18.53
N ARG A 181 19.45 -31.30 19.28
CA ARG A 181 19.77 -30.55 20.51
C ARG A 181 20.40 -29.17 20.22
N ARG A 182 20.60 -28.83 18.94
CA ARG A 182 21.26 -27.58 18.48
C ARG A 182 20.38 -26.33 18.49
N TRP A 183 19.06 -26.48 18.45
CA TRP A 183 18.14 -25.34 18.28
C TRP A 183 17.44 -24.86 19.56
N ARG A 184 17.61 -25.56 20.69
CA ARG A 184 16.99 -25.14 21.97
C ARG A 184 17.54 -23.80 22.48
N TRP A 185 18.85 -23.58 22.38
CA TRP A 185 19.45 -22.28 22.72
C TRP A 185 18.93 -21.13 21.86
N PHE A 186 18.53 -21.40 20.62
CA PHE A 186 18.00 -20.41 19.68
C PHE A 186 16.56 -19.99 20.02
N LEU A 187 15.76 -20.90 20.59
CA LEU A 187 14.36 -20.66 20.97
C LEU A 187 14.20 -20.14 22.42
N ASP A 188 15.16 -20.41 23.29
CA ASP A 188 15.16 -19.96 24.69
C ASP A 188 15.75 -18.54 24.86
N ASN A 189 16.20 -17.90 23.78
CA ASN A 189 16.79 -16.57 23.81
C ASN A 189 15.69 -15.48 23.89
N PRO A 190 15.66 -14.64 24.94
CA PRO A 190 14.59 -13.66 25.14
C PRO A 190 14.47 -12.68 23.96
N ILE A 191 15.58 -12.32 23.32
CA ILE A 191 15.58 -11.46 22.12
C ILE A 191 14.86 -12.13 20.95
N MET A 192 15.05 -13.44 20.76
CA MET A 192 14.39 -14.20 19.69
C MET A 192 12.90 -14.40 19.99
N ARG A 193 12.54 -14.48 21.27
CA ARG A 193 11.15 -14.57 21.71
C ARG A 193 10.42 -13.24 21.52
N ASP A 194 11.10 -12.12 21.81
CA ASP A 194 10.60 -10.76 21.54
C ASP A 194 10.56 -10.47 20.05
N PHE A 195 11.53 -10.98 19.27
CA PHE A 195 11.52 -10.89 17.81
C PHE A 195 10.40 -11.72 17.17
N ALA A 196 10.16 -12.94 17.67
CA ALA A 196 9.03 -13.77 17.25
C ALA A 196 7.68 -13.17 17.68
N PHE A 197 7.62 -12.51 18.84
CA PHE A 197 6.45 -11.77 19.31
C PHE A 197 6.20 -10.51 18.46
N PHE A 198 7.25 -9.75 18.12
CA PHE A 198 7.21 -8.61 17.21
C PHE A 198 6.75 -9.02 15.80
N LEU A 199 7.27 -10.14 15.27
CA LEU A 199 6.79 -10.74 14.03
C LEU A 199 5.32 -11.21 14.14
N GLY A 200 4.89 -11.65 15.33
CA GLY A 200 3.50 -11.98 15.62
C GLY A 200 2.57 -10.76 15.72
N GLN A 201 3.11 -9.57 16.03
CA GLN A 201 2.37 -8.30 16.04
C GLN A 201 2.25 -7.68 14.65
N LEU A 202 3.14 -8.01 13.72
CA LEU A 202 2.97 -7.74 12.30
C LEU A 202 1.87 -8.65 11.74
N ARG A 203 0.60 -8.30 12.01
CA ARG A 203 -0.61 -8.92 11.42
C ARG A 203 -0.72 -8.59 9.92
N ILE A 204 0.28 -9.00 9.15
CA ILE A 204 0.24 -9.03 7.71
C ILE A 204 -0.11 -10.48 7.34
N SER A 205 -1.26 -10.69 6.70
CA SER A 205 -1.68 -12.02 6.22
C SER A 205 -0.51 -12.71 5.50
N ALA A 206 -0.25 -13.98 5.80
CA ALA A 206 0.81 -14.77 5.16
C ALA A 206 0.66 -14.76 3.62
N THR A 207 -0.56 -14.59 3.12
CA THR A 207 -0.88 -14.43 1.70
C THR A 207 -0.37 -13.10 1.14
N LEU A 208 -0.46 -12.02 1.92
CA LEU A 208 0.08 -10.71 1.53
C LEU A 208 1.61 -10.73 1.48
N TRP A 209 2.27 -11.40 2.43
CA TRP A 209 3.73 -11.59 2.40
C TRP A 209 4.19 -12.43 1.22
N LYS A 210 3.54 -13.56 0.94
CA LYS A 210 3.84 -14.41 -0.24
C LYS A 210 3.68 -13.61 -1.53
N LYS A 211 2.61 -12.83 -1.63
CA LYS A 211 2.35 -11.94 -2.76
C LYS A 211 3.45 -10.90 -2.90
N LEU A 212 3.78 -10.18 -1.84
CA LEU A 212 4.77 -9.11 -1.86
C LEU A 212 6.17 -9.64 -2.21
N LEU A 213 6.58 -10.77 -1.63
CA LEU A 213 7.84 -11.44 -1.96
C LEU A 213 7.89 -11.89 -3.42
N LEU A 214 6.83 -12.52 -3.94
CA LEU A 214 6.78 -12.93 -5.33
C LEU A 214 6.90 -11.73 -6.28
N LEU A 215 6.22 -10.63 -5.97
CA LEU A 215 6.26 -9.42 -6.77
C LEU A 215 7.64 -8.73 -6.73
N THR A 216 8.24 -8.57 -5.56
CA THR A 216 9.53 -7.87 -5.41
C THR A 216 10.70 -8.70 -5.93
N VAL A 217 10.70 -10.02 -5.73
CA VAL A 217 11.75 -10.90 -6.24
C VAL A 217 11.69 -11.00 -7.76
N SER A 218 10.50 -11.22 -8.33
CA SER A 218 10.37 -11.32 -9.78
C SER A 218 10.71 -10.00 -10.49
N SER A 219 10.22 -8.87 -10.00
CA SER A 219 10.55 -7.55 -10.56
C SER A 219 12.03 -7.19 -10.35
N GLY A 220 12.63 -7.55 -9.23
CA GLY A 220 14.06 -7.34 -8.96
C GLY A 220 14.95 -8.11 -9.91
N VAL A 221 14.69 -9.41 -10.13
CA VAL A 221 15.48 -10.24 -11.05
C VAL A 221 15.31 -9.77 -12.49
N VAL A 222 14.06 -9.58 -12.95
CA VAL A 222 13.78 -9.16 -14.32
C VAL A 222 14.30 -7.74 -14.58
N GLY A 223 14.16 -6.83 -13.61
CA GLY A 223 14.70 -5.48 -13.68
C GLY A 223 16.23 -5.46 -13.74
N GLY A 224 16.90 -6.30 -12.95
CA GLY A 224 18.36 -6.45 -12.99
C GLY A 224 18.87 -7.00 -14.32
N LEU A 225 18.22 -8.02 -14.87
CA LEU A 225 18.51 -8.54 -16.21
C LEU A 225 18.25 -7.48 -17.30
N GLY A 226 17.18 -6.70 -17.16
CA GLY A 226 16.87 -5.57 -18.03
C GLY A 226 17.95 -4.50 -18.01
N ALA A 227 18.46 -4.15 -16.83
CA ALA A 227 19.56 -3.20 -16.67
C ALA A 227 20.87 -3.73 -17.28
N ILE A 228 21.16 -5.03 -17.14
CA ILE A 228 22.30 -5.68 -17.81
C ILE A 228 22.19 -5.58 -19.32
N LEU A 229 21.02 -5.93 -19.88
CA LEU A 229 20.76 -5.87 -21.32
C LEU A 229 20.90 -4.44 -21.83
N PHE A 230 20.37 -3.46 -21.10
CA PHE A 230 20.45 -2.07 -21.49
C PHE A 230 21.89 -1.54 -21.44
N ASN A 231 22.65 -1.86 -20.38
CA ASN A 231 24.03 -1.44 -20.28
C ASN A 231 24.89 -2.07 -21.39
N TRP A 232 24.69 -3.36 -21.68
CA TRP A 232 25.35 -4.03 -22.80
C TRP A 232 25.01 -3.39 -24.15
N ALA A 233 23.76 -2.98 -24.36
CA ALA A 233 23.34 -2.29 -25.58
C ALA A 233 24.01 -0.90 -25.71
N ILE A 234 24.14 -0.16 -24.60
CA ILE A 234 24.86 1.11 -24.56
C ILE A 234 26.34 0.88 -24.89
N ASP A 235 27.01 -0.06 -24.23
CA ASP A 235 28.45 -0.33 -24.42
C ASP A 235 28.73 -0.74 -25.87
N THR A 236 27.87 -1.58 -26.45
CA THR A 236 27.96 -2.00 -27.86
C THR A 236 27.77 -0.82 -28.81
N SER A 237 26.79 0.04 -28.53
CA SER A 237 26.53 1.25 -29.33
C SER A 237 27.69 2.24 -29.24
N MET A 238 28.20 2.51 -28.04
CA MET A 238 29.36 3.37 -27.80
C MET A 238 30.58 2.87 -28.56
N GLY A 239 30.95 1.59 -28.44
CA GLY A 239 32.09 1.03 -29.17
C GLY A 239 31.93 1.06 -30.70
N GLY A 240 30.70 1.03 -31.20
CA GLY A 240 30.40 1.21 -32.63
C GLY A 240 30.63 2.65 -33.10
N PHE A 241 30.12 3.63 -32.35
CA PHE A 241 30.27 5.05 -32.67
C PHE A 241 31.66 5.61 -32.36
N GLU A 242 32.38 5.08 -31.36
CA GLU A 242 33.77 5.44 -31.06
C GLU A 242 34.68 5.15 -32.26
N LYS A 243 34.53 4.00 -32.92
CA LYS A 243 35.26 3.70 -34.16
C LYS A 243 34.96 4.71 -35.28
N LEU A 244 33.72 5.21 -35.35
CA LEU A 244 33.34 6.24 -36.32
C LEU A 244 33.99 7.58 -35.96
N VAL A 245 34.04 7.95 -34.68
CA VAL A 245 34.73 9.15 -34.17
C VAL A 245 36.23 9.05 -34.45
N GLU A 246 36.87 7.91 -34.19
CA GLU A 246 38.28 7.67 -34.51
C GLU A 246 38.55 7.83 -36.01
N MET A 247 37.70 7.24 -36.85
CA MET A 247 37.79 7.40 -38.30
C MET A 247 37.69 8.88 -38.71
N VAL A 248 36.74 9.62 -38.15
CA VAL A 248 36.58 11.06 -38.43
C VAL A 248 37.79 11.86 -37.94
N ASN A 249 38.30 11.59 -36.75
CA ASN A 249 39.46 12.28 -36.18
C ASN A 249 40.76 11.95 -36.93
N SER A 250 40.82 10.81 -37.64
CA SER A 250 41.95 10.49 -38.53
C SER A 250 41.95 11.31 -39.84
N THR A 251 40.86 12.04 -40.13
CA THR A 251 40.79 12.93 -41.29
C THR A 251 41.30 14.34 -40.98
N PRO A 252 41.64 15.16 -41.99
CA PRO A 252 41.97 16.57 -41.79
C PRO A 252 40.82 17.45 -41.26
N TYR A 253 39.61 16.89 -41.13
CA TYR A 253 38.38 17.61 -40.82
C TYR A 253 37.75 17.11 -39.51
N PRO A 254 38.39 17.31 -38.35
CA PRO A 254 37.89 16.83 -37.06
C PRO A 254 36.52 17.44 -36.68
N TRP A 255 36.16 18.59 -37.24
CA TRP A 255 34.83 19.20 -37.05
C TRP A 255 33.68 18.34 -37.60
N LEU A 256 33.97 17.35 -38.46
CA LEU A 256 32.98 16.36 -38.90
C LEU A 256 32.46 15.47 -37.75
N VAL A 257 33.11 15.49 -36.58
CA VAL A 257 32.60 14.80 -35.38
C VAL A 257 31.19 15.27 -35.02
N ALA A 258 30.83 16.51 -35.41
CA ALA A 258 29.49 17.05 -35.23
C ALA A 258 28.38 16.25 -35.95
N LEU A 259 28.73 15.49 -36.99
CA LEU A 259 27.78 14.65 -37.73
C LEU A 259 27.44 13.35 -37.01
N VAL A 260 28.26 12.91 -36.06
CA VAL A 260 28.07 11.62 -35.38
C VAL A 260 26.80 11.63 -34.50
N PRO A 261 26.59 12.62 -33.61
CA PRO A 261 25.32 12.67 -32.86
C PRO A 261 24.12 12.99 -33.76
N ALA A 262 24.32 13.67 -34.89
CA ALA A 262 23.26 13.89 -35.88
C ALA A 262 22.75 12.57 -36.48
N LEU A 263 23.67 11.69 -36.87
CA LEU A 263 23.35 10.35 -37.36
C LEU A 263 22.62 9.53 -36.29
N GLY A 264 23.13 9.52 -35.06
CA GLY A 264 22.47 8.84 -33.95
C GLY A 264 21.08 9.38 -33.66
N GLY A 265 20.89 10.70 -33.71
CA GLY A 265 19.58 11.34 -33.58
C GLY A 265 18.59 10.86 -34.65
N ILE A 266 19.00 10.82 -35.93
CA ILE A 266 18.15 10.31 -37.02
C ILE A 266 17.77 8.84 -36.77
N LEU A 267 18.75 8.00 -36.43
CA LEU A 267 18.52 6.57 -36.18
C LEU A 267 17.57 6.36 -34.99
N CYS A 268 17.76 7.10 -33.89
CA CYS A 268 16.84 7.10 -32.76
C CYS A 268 15.43 7.55 -33.17
N GLY A 269 15.32 8.63 -33.93
CA GLY A 269 14.05 9.13 -34.47
C GLY A 269 13.33 8.09 -35.32
N LEU A 270 14.05 7.36 -36.18
CA LEU A 270 13.47 6.28 -36.99
C LEU A 270 12.95 5.12 -36.14
N VAL A 271 13.72 4.70 -35.11
CA VAL A 271 13.29 3.64 -34.18
C VAL A 271 12.03 4.07 -33.44
N LYS A 272 11.98 5.31 -32.93
CA LYS A 272 10.79 5.83 -32.22
C LYS A 272 9.59 5.92 -33.14
N TYR A 273 9.76 6.44 -34.35
CA TYR A 273 8.69 6.63 -35.32
C TYR A 273 8.06 5.31 -35.77
N HIS A 274 8.86 4.33 -36.20
CA HIS A 274 8.35 3.02 -36.63
C HIS A 274 7.90 2.14 -35.46
N GLY A 275 8.56 2.27 -34.30
CA GLY A 275 8.19 1.55 -33.08
C GLY A 275 6.90 2.05 -32.43
N GLY A 276 6.48 3.27 -32.76
CA GLY A 276 5.33 3.95 -32.15
C GLY A 276 5.60 4.42 -30.72
N LEU A 277 6.84 4.88 -30.45
CA LEU A 277 7.17 5.57 -29.21
C LEU A 277 6.79 7.06 -29.32
N PRO A 278 6.23 7.66 -28.26
CA PRO A 278 5.86 9.07 -28.26
C PRO A 278 7.07 10.00 -28.40
N PHE A 279 6.86 11.14 -29.07
CA PHE A 279 7.83 12.24 -29.21
C PHE A 279 7.43 13.49 -28.40
N ASP A 280 6.27 13.44 -27.77
CA ASP A 280 5.66 14.48 -26.95
C ASP A 280 5.87 14.26 -25.45
N VAL A 281 6.46 13.13 -25.06
CA VAL A 281 6.94 12.90 -23.70
C VAL A 281 8.35 13.51 -23.57
N PRO A 282 8.56 14.54 -22.72
CA PRO A 282 9.84 15.27 -22.66
C PRO A 282 11.01 14.41 -22.21
N CYS A 283 10.79 13.51 -21.24
CA CYS A 283 11.82 12.62 -20.70
C CYS A 283 11.24 11.23 -20.37
N ALA A 284 12.09 10.20 -20.38
CA ALA A 284 11.66 8.85 -19.99
C ALA A 284 11.11 8.74 -18.55
N THR A 285 11.53 9.63 -17.62
CA THR A 285 10.94 9.65 -16.26
C THR A 285 9.48 10.07 -16.29
N ASP A 286 9.09 11.01 -17.16
CA ASP A 286 7.68 11.41 -17.32
C ASP A 286 6.82 10.20 -17.73
N GLY A 287 7.34 9.37 -18.64
CA GLY A 287 6.69 8.10 -19.01
C GLY A 287 6.57 7.08 -17.87
N TYR A 288 7.55 7.05 -16.95
CA TYR A 288 7.44 6.27 -15.71
C TYR A 288 6.34 6.82 -14.80
N VAL A 289 6.35 8.13 -14.54
CA VAL A 289 5.38 8.79 -13.64
C VAL A 289 3.96 8.61 -14.17
N GLU A 290 3.73 8.87 -15.45
CA GLU A 290 2.44 8.65 -16.13
C GLU A 290 1.99 7.19 -16.04
N CYS A 291 2.91 6.24 -16.23
CA CYS A 291 2.58 4.83 -16.11
C CYS A 291 2.09 4.48 -14.70
N VAL A 292 2.75 4.98 -13.65
CA VAL A 292 2.36 4.71 -12.26
C VAL A 292 1.03 5.39 -11.92
N GLN A 293 0.76 6.57 -12.47
CA GLN A 293 -0.51 7.27 -12.34
C GLN A 293 -1.66 6.52 -13.05
N HIS A 294 -1.38 5.82 -14.13
CA HIS A 294 -2.34 4.99 -14.89
C HIS A 294 -2.25 3.49 -14.54
N ASP A 295 -2.24 3.16 -13.24
CA ASP A 295 -2.33 1.78 -12.72
C ASP A 295 -1.27 0.80 -13.25
N GLY A 296 -0.10 1.29 -13.69
CA GLY A 296 1.00 0.44 -14.18
C GLY A 296 0.84 -0.03 -15.64
N ALA A 297 0.02 0.66 -16.44
CA ALA A 297 -0.21 0.29 -17.84
C ALA A 297 0.99 0.64 -18.75
N VAL A 298 1.69 -0.38 -19.26
CA VAL A 298 2.74 -0.23 -20.29
C VAL A 298 2.55 -1.22 -21.44
N LYS A 299 2.79 -0.76 -22.67
CA LYS A 299 2.85 -1.64 -23.85
C LYS A 299 4.10 -2.52 -23.79
N SER A 300 3.97 -3.83 -23.97
CA SER A 300 5.08 -4.78 -23.82
C SER A 300 6.29 -4.53 -24.75
N LYS A 301 6.09 -3.84 -25.87
CA LYS A 301 7.17 -3.45 -26.80
C LYS A 301 7.98 -2.24 -26.34
N THR A 302 7.43 -1.40 -25.46
CA THR A 302 8.04 -0.11 -25.06
C THR A 302 9.44 -0.27 -24.47
N PRO A 303 9.70 -1.21 -23.53
CA PRO A 303 11.05 -1.37 -22.95
C PRO A 303 12.12 -1.67 -24.00
N PHE A 304 11.85 -2.58 -24.95
CA PHE A 304 12.82 -2.99 -25.96
C PHE A 304 13.11 -1.88 -26.98
N LEU A 305 12.09 -1.14 -27.38
CA LEU A 305 12.26 0.03 -28.25
C LEU A 305 13.07 1.13 -27.55
N LEU A 306 12.82 1.34 -26.25
CA LEU A 306 13.52 2.34 -25.46
C LEU A 306 14.99 1.98 -25.22
N ILE A 307 15.29 0.69 -24.94
CA ILE A 307 16.66 0.16 -24.88
C ILE A 307 17.42 0.53 -26.16
N THR A 308 16.82 0.23 -27.31
CA THR A 308 17.47 0.44 -28.61
C THR A 308 17.66 1.93 -28.91
N ALA A 309 16.60 2.73 -28.78
CA ALA A 309 16.63 4.16 -29.09
C ALA A 309 17.59 4.94 -28.16
N ALA A 310 17.60 4.61 -26.87
CA ALA A 310 18.48 5.27 -25.90
C ALA A 310 19.94 4.83 -26.06
N ALA A 311 20.21 3.55 -26.36
CA ALA A 311 21.55 3.09 -26.67
C ALA A 311 22.14 3.81 -27.89
N ILE A 312 21.36 4.03 -28.95
CA ILE A 312 21.80 4.78 -30.13
C ILE A 312 22.11 6.24 -29.77
N THR A 313 21.20 6.90 -29.04
CA THR A 313 21.37 8.31 -28.67
C THR A 313 22.61 8.51 -27.81
N ILE A 314 22.77 7.71 -26.75
CA ILE A 314 23.92 7.77 -25.83
C ILE A 314 25.22 7.38 -26.56
N GLY A 315 25.19 6.28 -27.31
CA GLY A 315 26.35 5.77 -28.04
C GLY A 315 26.90 6.76 -29.05
N SER A 316 26.02 7.47 -29.77
CA SER A 316 26.39 8.50 -30.74
C SER A 316 26.91 9.80 -30.14
N GLY A 317 26.97 9.90 -28.81
CA GLY A 317 27.45 11.09 -28.11
C GLY A 317 26.38 12.08 -27.67
N GLY A 318 25.10 11.76 -27.82
CA GLY A 318 24.00 12.59 -27.35
C GLY A 318 24.08 12.88 -25.85
N SER A 319 24.00 14.15 -25.45
CA SER A 319 24.01 14.57 -24.04
C SER A 319 22.71 14.18 -23.35
N CYS A 320 22.69 12.98 -22.79
CA CYS A 320 21.58 12.43 -22.03
C CYS A 320 22.08 11.34 -21.08
N GLY A 321 21.23 10.95 -20.11
CA GLY A 321 21.48 9.91 -19.13
C GLY A 321 20.78 8.59 -19.47
N LYS A 322 21.29 7.48 -18.92
CA LYS A 322 20.64 6.15 -19.05
C LYS A 322 19.62 5.88 -17.95
N GLU A 323 19.57 6.69 -16.91
CA GLU A 323 18.92 6.37 -15.64
C GLU A 323 17.41 6.45 -15.77
N CYS A 324 16.89 7.54 -16.36
CA CYS A 324 15.47 7.72 -16.62
C CYS A 324 14.90 6.64 -17.58
N PRO A 325 15.57 6.34 -18.72
CA PRO A 325 15.18 5.19 -19.55
C PRO A 325 15.16 3.89 -18.75
N THR A 326 16.14 3.64 -17.89
CA THR A 326 16.20 2.41 -17.11
C THR A 326 15.02 2.28 -16.14
N ALA A 327 14.60 3.38 -15.51
CA ALA A 327 13.39 3.38 -14.68
C ALA A 327 12.16 2.94 -15.50
N TYR A 328 11.98 3.53 -16.68
CA TYR A 328 10.80 3.24 -17.52
C TYR A 328 10.85 1.84 -18.17
N ILE A 329 12.04 1.40 -18.61
CA ILE A 329 12.32 0.02 -19.04
C ILE A 329 11.96 -0.94 -17.91
N GLY A 330 12.44 -0.67 -16.70
CA GLY A 330 12.17 -1.46 -15.50
C GLY A 330 10.68 -1.56 -15.19
N THR A 331 9.93 -0.46 -15.30
CA THR A 331 8.47 -0.44 -15.16
C THR A 331 7.78 -1.37 -16.16
N GLY A 332 8.12 -1.28 -17.45
CA GLY A 332 7.52 -2.15 -18.46
C GLY A 332 7.94 -3.61 -18.31
N LEU A 333 9.19 -3.89 -17.94
CA LEU A 333 9.67 -5.25 -17.65
C LEU A 333 9.02 -5.85 -16.40
N GLY A 334 8.77 -5.05 -15.36
CA GLY A 334 8.00 -5.46 -14.18
C GLY A 334 6.56 -5.83 -14.52
N ALA A 335 5.91 -5.07 -15.41
CA ALA A 335 4.58 -5.40 -15.93
C ALA A 335 4.57 -6.69 -16.78
N ILE A 336 5.64 -6.94 -17.56
CA ILE A 336 5.81 -8.19 -18.30
C ILE A 336 6.03 -9.38 -17.35
N ALA A 337 6.84 -9.21 -16.30
CA ALA A 337 7.05 -10.23 -15.28
C ALA A 337 5.73 -10.68 -14.64
N ALA A 338 4.83 -9.73 -14.35
CA ALA A 338 3.50 -10.01 -13.83
C ALA A 338 2.64 -10.87 -14.78
N ARG A 339 2.65 -10.53 -16.07
CA ARG A 339 1.96 -11.31 -17.11
C ARG A 339 2.57 -12.69 -17.29
N PHE A 340 3.89 -12.80 -17.19
CA PHE A 340 4.60 -14.08 -17.26
C PHE A 340 4.27 -14.99 -16.07
N LEU A 341 4.15 -14.42 -14.87
CA LEU A 341 3.70 -15.13 -13.67
C LEU A 341 2.26 -15.65 -13.80
N GLN A 342 1.36 -14.84 -14.39
CA GLN A 342 -0.01 -15.26 -14.71
C GLN A 342 -0.04 -16.35 -15.79
N PHE A 343 0.81 -16.23 -16.82
CA PHE A 343 0.94 -17.24 -17.88
C PHE A 343 1.38 -18.61 -17.32
N LEU A 344 2.35 -18.61 -16.40
CA LEU A 344 2.81 -19.81 -15.69
C LEU A 344 1.82 -20.33 -14.63
N ARG A 345 0.67 -19.66 -14.44
CA ARG A 345 -0.33 -19.97 -13.40
C ARG A 345 0.25 -20.02 -11.98
N LEU A 346 1.37 -19.33 -11.75
CA LEU A 346 2.01 -19.26 -10.43
C LEU A 346 1.15 -18.46 -9.45
N ASP A 347 0.40 -17.49 -9.96
CA ASP A 347 -0.64 -16.75 -9.24
C ASP A 347 -1.73 -17.70 -8.70
N LYS A 348 -2.18 -18.68 -9.51
CA LYS A 348 -3.13 -19.72 -9.07
C LYS A 348 -2.49 -20.74 -8.13
N PHE A 349 -1.26 -21.17 -8.41
CA PHE A 349 -0.52 -22.12 -7.58
C PHE A 349 -0.27 -21.58 -6.17
N LEU A 350 -0.01 -20.28 -6.05
CA LEU A 350 0.25 -19.61 -4.76
C LEU A 350 -1.01 -19.01 -4.12
N GLY A 351 -2.17 -19.09 -4.78
CA GLY A 351 -3.44 -18.55 -4.27
C GLY A 351 -3.50 -17.02 -4.23
N VAL A 352 -2.80 -16.34 -5.15
CA VAL A 352 -2.63 -14.89 -5.17
C VAL A 352 -3.33 -14.28 -6.39
N LYS A 353 -4.36 -13.46 -6.17
CA LYS A 353 -5.00 -12.67 -7.24
C LYS A 353 -4.30 -11.32 -7.40
N LEU A 354 -3.88 -11.02 -8.64
CA LEU A 354 -3.28 -9.73 -9.00
C LEU A 354 -4.37 -8.76 -9.48
N GLY A 355 -4.46 -7.60 -8.82
CA GLY A 355 -5.33 -6.48 -9.17
C GLY A 355 -4.53 -5.26 -9.62
N ARG A 356 -5.24 -4.16 -9.94
CA ARG A 356 -4.63 -2.91 -10.45
C ARG A 356 -3.57 -2.32 -9.52
N ARG A 357 -3.82 -2.32 -8.21
CA ARG A 357 -2.85 -1.86 -7.19
C ARG A 357 -1.53 -2.64 -7.24
N ASP A 358 -1.57 -3.93 -7.58
CA ASP A 358 -0.36 -4.75 -7.68
C ASP A 358 0.43 -4.44 -8.95
N PHE A 359 -0.24 -4.13 -10.06
CA PHE A 359 0.42 -3.68 -11.29
C PHE A 359 1.11 -2.33 -11.10
N ARG A 360 0.45 -1.40 -10.40
CA ARG A 360 1.08 -0.12 -9.99
C ARG A 360 2.31 -0.37 -9.11
N LEU A 361 2.21 -1.27 -8.14
CA LEU A 361 3.34 -1.63 -7.27
C LEU A 361 4.49 -2.28 -8.04
N LEU A 362 4.19 -3.17 -9.00
CA LEU A 362 5.19 -3.81 -9.87
C LEU A 362 5.89 -2.82 -10.79
N ALA A 363 5.16 -1.85 -11.32
CA ALA A 363 5.71 -0.76 -12.12
C ALA A 363 6.76 0.03 -11.32
N MET A 364 6.45 0.36 -10.06
CA MET A 364 7.39 1.00 -9.14
C MET A 364 8.55 0.08 -8.75
N CYS A 365 8.29 -1.19 -8.41
CA CYS A 365 9.35 -2.14 -8.08
C CYS A 365 10.30 -2.39 -9.25
N GLY A 366 9.78 -2.41 -10.49
CA GLY A 366 10.57 -2.52 -11.71
C GLY A 366 11.41 -1.27 -11.99
N ALA A 367 10.85 -0.07 -11.84
CA ALA A 367 11.62 1.17 -11.93
C ALA A 367 12.74 1.22 -10.89
N SER A 368 12.43 0.84 -9.65
CA SER A 368 13.36 0.79 -8.53
C SER A 368 14.50 -0.19 -8.81
N ALA A 369 14.16 -1.39 -9.32
CA ALA A 369 15.14 -2.38 -9.76
C ALA A 369 16.10 -1.81 -10.82
N GLY A 370 15.56 -1.16 -11.86
CA GLY A 370 16.36 -0.56 -12.92
C GLY A 370 17.33 0.52 -12.40
N LEU A 371 16.82 1.47 -11.62
CA LEU A 371 17.62 2.57 -11.07
C LEU A 371 18.69 2.08 -10.09
N ALA A 372 18.35 1.16 -9.19
CA ALA A 372 19.28 0.60 -8.22
C ALA A 372 20.46 -0.12 -8.88
N ALA A 373 20.21 -0.86 -9.95
CA ALA A 373 21.26 -1.53 -10.72
C ALA A 373 22.23 -0.53 -11.34
N ILE A 374 21.71 0.51 -12.00
CA ILE A 374 22.52 1.48 -12.73
C ILE A 374 23.32 2.41 -11.80
N PHE A 375 22.70 2.91 -10.74
CA PHE A 375 23.38 3.79 -9.78
C PHE A 375 24.24 3.06 -8.76
N ARG A 376 24.13 1.73 -8.68
CA ARG A 376 24.73 0.93 -7.61
C ARG A 376 24.27 1.41 -6.22
N ALA A 377 23.01 1.87 -6.15
CA ALA A 377 22.42 2.56 -5.01
C ALA A 377 21.00 2.02 -4.74
N PRO A 378 20.85 0.89 -4.03
CA PRO A 378 19.55 0.28 -3.80
C PRO A 378 18.61 1.10 -2.91
N VAL A 379 19.11 1.75 -1.85
CA VAL A 379 18.26 2.58 -0.98
C VAL A 379 17.90 3.87 -1.69
N GLY A 380 18.89 4.52 -2.31
CA GLY A 380 18.67 5.76 -3.05
C GLY A 380 17.72 5.58 -4.24
N GLY A 381 17.91 4.51 -5.02
CA GLY A 381 17.06 4.18 -6.16
C GLY A 381 15.61 3.89 -5.78
N ALA A 382 15.39 3.17 -4.68
CA ALA A 382 14.05 2.88 -4.18
C ALA A 382 13.32 4.13 -3.69
N LEU A 383 14.00 4.99 -2.93
CA LEU A 383 13.44 6.25 -2.47
C LEU A 383 13.15 7.19 -3.65
N PHE A 384 14.05 7.24 -4.64
CA PHE A 384 13.89 8.12 -5.80
C PHE A 384 12.61 7.80 -6.58
N VAL A 385 12.35 6.52 -6.82
CA VAL A 385 11.13 6.06 -7.53
C VAL A 385 9.86 6.44 -6.77
N CYS A 386 9.89 6.41 -5.43
CA CYS A 386 8.74 6.80 -4.61
C CYS A 386 8.56 8.33 -4.49
N GLU A 387 9.65 9.09 -4.51
CA GLU A 387 9.64 10.56 -4.33
C GLU A 387 9.39 11.29 -5.65
N VAL A 388 10.01 10.85 -6.75
CA VAL A 388 9.93 11.52 -8.06
C VAL A 388 8.52 11.55 -8.67
N LEU A 389 7.56 10.80 -8.12
CA LEU A 389 6.16 10.82 -8.55
C LEU A 389 5.47 12.17 -8.30
N TYR A 390 5.95 12.91 -7.31
CA TYR A 390 5.26 14.08 -6.79
C TYR A 390 6.16 15.32 -6.76
N GLU A 391 5.57 16.51 -6.89
CA GLU A 391 6.28 17.79 -6.69
C GLU A 391 6.75 17.97 -5.25
N HIS A 392 5.97 17.42 -4.33
CA HIS A 392 6.19 17.43 -2.89
C HIS A 392 5.81 16.04 -2.34
N GLY A 393 6.51 15.55 -1.31
CA GLY A 393 6.18 14.25 -0.69
C GLY A 393 6.65 13.00 -1.45
N MET A 394 6.19 11.82 -1.02
CA MET A 394 6.62 10.52 -1.56
C MET A 394 5.60 9.41 -1.30
N GLU A 395 5.56 8.37 -2.15
CA GLU A 395 4.70 7.19 -1.99
C GLU A 395 5.23 6.25 -0.88
N ALA A 396 5.02 6.61 0.39
CA ALA A 396 5.60 5.90 1.54
C ALA A 396 5.26 4.41 1.62
N LYS A 397 4.04 4.01 1.20
CA LYS A 397 3.57 2.62 1.24
C LYS A 397 4.36 1.68 0.34
N SER A 398 5.05 2.22 -0.67
CA SER A 398 5.77 1.45 -1.70
C SER A 398 7.27 1.36 -1.46
N ILE A 399 7.81 2.09 -0.47
CA ILE A 399 9.26 2.15 -0.18
C ILE A 399 9.82 0.77 0.12
N LEU A 400 9.20 0.02 1.05
CA LEU A 400 9.71 -1.31 1.44
C LEU A 400 9.71 -2.30 0.25
N PRO A 401 8.62 -2.48 -0.51
CA PRO A 401 8.64 -3.31 -1.71
C PRO A 401 9.69 -2.85 -2.74
N ALA A 402 9.77 -1.56 -3.01
CA ALA A 402 10.72 -0.99 -3.94
C ALA A 402 12.16 -1.27 -3.52
N LEU A 403 12.46 -1.18 -2.21
CA LEU A 403 13.77 -1.45 -1.64
C LEU A 403 14.19 -2.92 -1.78
N PHE A 404 13.27 -3.86 -1.52
CA PHE A 404 13.55 -5.29 -1.72
C PHE A 404 13.85 -5.59 -3.19
N SER A 405 13.04 -5.05 -4.11
CA SER A 405 13.25 -5.21 -5.55
C SER A 405 14.58 -4.59 -6.01
N ALA A 406 14.88 -3.36 -5.56
CA ALA A 406 16.14 -2.67 -5.80
C ALA A 406 17.36 -3.46 -5.34
N THR A 407 17.30 -4.02 -4.12
CA THR A 407 18.42 -4.79 -3.55
C THR A 407 18.70 -6.03 -4.38
N ILE A 408 17.66 -6.78 -4.78
CA ILE A 408 17.81 -7.97 -5.62
C ILE A 408 18.40 -7.59 -6.98
N SER A 409 17.88 -6.54 -7.61
CA SER A 409 18.37 -6.04 -8.89
C SER A 409 19.83 -5.61 -8.83
N TYR A 410 20.21 -4.89 -7.78
CA TYR A 410 21.59 -4.48 -7.51
C TYR A 410 22.53 -5.69 -7.40
N LEU A 411 22.13 -6.74 -6.67
CA LEU A 411 22.93 -7.96 -6.55
C LEU A 411 23.09 -8.68 -7.89
N VAL A 412 22.00 -8.80 -8.67
CA VAL A 412 22.02 -9.41 -10.01
C VAL A 412 22.94 -8.63 -10.94
N PHE A 413 22.80 -7.31 -10.99
CA PHE A 413 23.63 -6.45 -11.84
C PHE A 413 25.11 -6.47 -11.44
N SER A 414 25.38 -6.32 -10.14
CA SER A 414 26.76 -6.26 -9.60
C SER A 414 27.49 -7.59 -9.69
N TYR A 415 26.78 -8.71 -9.80
CA TYR A 415 27.41 -10.00 -10.10
C TYR A 415 28.13 -9.98 -11.45
N PHE A 416 27.61 -9.25 -12.45
CA PHE A 416 28.21 -9.15 -13.79
C PHE A 416 29.15 -7.95 -13.96
N TYR A 417 28.80 -6.80 -13.38
CA TYR A 417 29.54 -5.54 -13.57
C TYR A 417 30.40 -5.13 -12.37
N GLY A 418 30.45 -5.96 -11.32
CA GLY A 418 31.22 -5.72 -10.11
C GLY A 418 30.50 -4.85 -9.06
N PHE A 419 31.05 -4.88 -7.85
CA PHE A 419 30.56 -4.15 -6.68
C PHE A 419 31.42 -2.92 -6.38
N GLU A 420 31.80 -2.13 -7.37
CA GLU A 420 32.55 -0.88 -7.14
C GLU A 420 31.60 0.32 -6.99
N ALA A 421 32.07 1.42 -6.41
CA ALA A 421 31.30 2.67 -6.39
C ALA A 421 31.14 3.21 -7.82
N LEU A 422 30.11 4.02 -8.07
CA LEU A 422 29.96 4.71 -9.36
C LEU A 422 30.96 5.87 -9.47
N PHE A 423 31.21 6.58 -8.36
CA PHE A 423 32.18 7.66 -8.27
C PHE A 423 33.20 7.33 -7.18
N HIS A 424 34.48 7.59 -7.45
CA HIS A 424 35.56 7.35 -6.50
C HIS A 424 35.90 8.64 -5.74
N MET A 425 36.01 8.53 -4.42
CA MET A 425 36.45 9.62 -3.55
C MET A 425 37.54 9.11 -2.60
N GLU A 426 38.71 9.74 -2.64
CA GLU A 426 39.89 9.26 -1.90
C GLU A 426 39.92 9.67 -0.42
N SER A 427 39.13 10.67 0.00
CA SER A 427 39.30 11.32 1.29
C SER A 427 38.20 11.01 2.31
N VAL A 428 38.63 10.77 3.55
CA VAL A 428 37.77 10.83 4.75
C VAL A 428 37.63 12.30 5.17
N TRP A 429 36.41 12.81 5.17
CA TRP A 429 36.11 14.23 5.37
C TRP A 429 35.87 14.55 6.83
N GLN A 430 36.40 15.69 7.30
CA GLN A 430 36.03 16.24 8.59
C GLN A 430 34.93 17.27 8.43
N PHE A 431 33.85 17.11 9.19
CA PHE A 431 32.73 18.02 9.18
C PHE A 431 33.10 19.37 9.84
N GLY A 432 32.80 20.48 9.18
CA GLY A 432 33.03 21.83 9.69
C GLY A 432 31.93 22.81 9.30
N LEU A 433 31.80 23.91 10.07
CA LEU A 433 30.76 24.93 9.86
C LEU A 433 30.83 25.57 8.47
N TYR A 434 32.03 25.78 7.93
CA TYR A 434 32.23 26.32 6.58
C TYR A 434 31.59 25.46 5.48
N ASN A 435 31.47 24.14 5.70
CA ASN A 435 30.88 23.22 4.74
C ASN A 435 29.35 23.40 4.69
N LEU A 436 28.72 23.77 5.81
CA LEU A 436 27.31 24.15 5.83
C LEU A 436 27.07 25.48 5.12
N ILE A 437 27.95 26.47 5.33
CA ILE A 437 27.87 27.76 4.64
C ILE A 437 27.99 27.55 3.13
N PHE A 438 28.96 26.75 2.70
CA PHE A 438 29.10 26.35 1.30
C PHE A 438 27.85 25.63 0.80
N ALA A 439 27.31 24.66 1.56
CA ALA A 439 26.12 23.91 1.16
C ALA A 439 24.91 24.81 0.89
N VAL A 440 24.69 25.81 1.75
CA VAL A 440 23.64 26.83 1.54
C VAL A 440 23.91 27.63 0.26
N ALA A 441 25.14 28.11 0.07
CA ALA A 441 25.52 28.88 -1.12
C ALA A 441 25.36 28.05 -2.42
N ALA A 442 25.79 26.79 -2.39
CA ALA A 442 25.63 25.84 -3.48
C ALA A 442 24.15 25.56 -3.77
N GLY A 443 23.32 25.43 -2.74
CA GLY A 443 21.85 25.30 -2.86
C GLY A 443 21.23 26.48 -3.60
N ILE A 444 21.55 27.71 -3.19
CA ILE A 444 21.05 28.95 -3.81
C ILE A 444 21.47 29.03 -5.29
N ALA A 445 22.76 28.85 -5.55
CA ALA A 445 23.31 28.94 -6.90
C ALA A 445 22.78 27.84 -7.82
N SER A 446 22.64 26.62 -7.30
CA SER A 446 22.10 25.48 -8.04
C SER A 446 20.62 25.63 -8.38
N SER A 447 19.82 26.26 -7.50
CA SER A 447 18.42 26.59 -7.81
C SER A 447 18.34 27.59 -8.98
N LEU A 448 19.17 28.64 -8.98
CA LEU A 448 19.20 29.63 -10.06
C LEU A 448 19.62 29.01 -11.39
N VAL A 449 20.68 28.19 -11.39
CA VAL A 449 21.12 27.48 -12.60
C VAL A 449 20.08 26.45 -13.05
N GLY A 450 19.47 25.74 -12.10
CA GLY A 450 18.37 24.81 -12.34
C GLY A 450 17.17 25.48 -13.01
N TRP A 451 16.77 26.67 -12.54
CA TRP A 451 15.73 27.48 -13.17
C TRP A 451 16.05 27.79 -14.63
N PHE A 452 17.28 28.24 -14.90
CA PHE A 452 17.74 28.53 -16.26
C PHE A 452 17.73 27.27 -17.14
N TYR A 453 18.25 26.15 -16.61
CA TYR A 453 18.28 24.86 -17.28
C TYR A 453 16.87 24.39 -17.70
N VAL A 454 15.92 24.37 -16.77
CA VAL A 454 14.54 23.94 -17.04
C VAL A 454 13.87 24.85 -18.07
N ARG A 455 14.02 26.17 -17.95
CA ARG A 455 13.44 27.13 -18.90
C ARG A 455 14.02 26.98 -20.31
N PHE A 456 15.32 26.79 -20.41
CA PHE A 456 15.98 26.58 -21.69
C PHE A 456 15.56 25.25 -22.33
N PHE A 457 15.53 24.18 -21.54
CA PHE A 457 15.08 22.85 -21.97
C PHE A 457 13.68 22.89 -22.59
N TYR A 458 12.70 23.43 -21.86
CA TYR A 458 11.32 23.49 -22.35
C TYR A 458 11.13 24.48 -23.51
N LYS A 459 11.93 25.56 -23.58
CA LYS A 459 11.94 26.44 -24.75
C LYS A 459 12.36 25.68 -26.01
N VAL A 460 13.43 24.88 -25.95
CA VAL A 460 13.87 24.03 -27.06
C VAL A 460 12.81 22.98 -27.39
N PHE A 461 12.23 22.34 -26.37
CA PHE A 461 11.16 21.34 -26.53
C PHE A 461 9.97 21.91 -27.31
N HIS A 462 9.44 23.07 -26.88
CA HIS A 462 8.30 23.70 -27.54
C HIS A 462 8.63 24.16 -28.97
N ILE A 463 9.84 24.67 -29.22
CA ILE A 463 10.30 25.03 -30.58
C ILE A 463 10.34 23.80 -31.48
N ALA A 464 10.93 22.69 -31.00
CA ALA A 464 10.99 21.44 -31.75
C ALA A 464 9.59 20.89 -32.05
N ARG A 465 8.68 20.94 -31.06
CA ARG A 465 7.29 20.50 -31.22
C ARG A 465 6.49 21.40 -32.17
N ALA A 466 6.70 22.71 -32.15
CA ALA A 466 6.03 23.66 -33.05
C ALA A 466 6.54 23.60 -34.51
N SER A 467 7.71 23.01 -34.74
CA SER A 467 8.27 22.87 -36.09
C SER A 467 7.43 21.91 -36.95
N LYS A 468 7.26 22.27 -38.24
CA LYS A 468 6.54 21.47 -39.26
C LYS A 468 7.34 20.25 -39.77
N LEU A 469 8.53 20.02 -39.24
CA LEU A 469 9.40 18.93 -39.67
C LEU A 469 8.82 17.57 -39.22
N PRO A 470 9.08 16.48 -39.95
CA PRO A 470 8.73 15.14 -39.49
C PRO A 470 9.38 14.83 -38.14
N ASP A 471 8.62 14.22 -37.23
CA ASP A 471 9.06 13.98 -35.84
C ASP A 471 10.36 13.14 -35.76
N TRP A 472 10.62 12.25 -36.72
CA TRP A 472 11.85 11.44 -36.75
C TRP A 472 13.11 12.21 -37.15
N VAL A 473 12.99 13.38 -37.79
CA VAL A 473 14.15 14.20 -38.22
C VAL A 473 14.64 15.12 -37.10
N LYS A 474 13.72 15.56 -36.23
CA LYS A 474 13.99 16.54 -35.17
C LYS A 474 15.16 16.14 -34.24
N PRO A 475 15.28 14.87 -33.79
CA PRO A 475 16.41 14.46 -32.97
C PRO A 475 17.74 14.50 -33.73
N GLY A 476 17.73 14.33 -35.06
CA GLY A 476 18.91 14.47 -35.90
C GLY A 476 19.44 15.90 -35.96
N ILE A 477 18.54 16.89 -36.03
CA ILE A 477 18.90 18.32 -35.98
C ILE A 477 19.44 18.67 -34.59
N GLY A 478 18.78 18.20 -33.54
CA GLY A 478 19.26 18.34 -32.17
C GLY A 478 20.65 17.73 -31.96
N GLY A 479 20.86 16.52 -32.49
CA GLY A 479 22.15 15.85 -32.53
C GLY A 479 23.23 16.66 -33.26
N LEU A 480 22.91 17.25 -34.42
CA LEU A 480 23.85 18.11 -35.13
C LEU A 480 24.25 19.33 -34.31
N LEU A 481 23.29 20.02 -33.69
CA LEU A 481 23.56 21.20 -32.86
C LEU A 481 24.42 20.84 -31.64
N HIS A 482 24.15 19.70 -31.00
CA HIS A 482 24.97 19.20 -29.92
C HIS A 482 26.37 18.78 -30.39
N GLY A 483 26.47 18.13 -31.55
CA GLY A 483 27.74 17.76 -32.17
C GLY A 483 28.61 18.97 -32.49
N CYS A 484 28.03 20.07 -32.97
CA CYS A 484 28.74 21.34 -33.13
C CYS A 484 29.28 21.87 -31.80
N LEU A 485 28.50 21.74 -30.72
CA LEU A 485 28.94 22.13 -29.38
C LEU A 485 30.12 21.29 -28.88
N ILE A 486 30.10 19.98 -29.14
CA ILE A 486 31.23 19.08 -28.84
C ILE A 486 32.47 19.50 -29.63
N ALA A 487 32.33 19.78 -30.93
CA ALA A 487 33.44 20.21 -31.78
C ALA A 487 34.05 21.56 -31.32
N MET A 488 33.26 22.44 -30.71
CA MET A 488 33.71 23.75 -30.22
C MET A 488 34.32 23.70 -28.81
N ILE A 489 33.75 22.90 -27.90
CA ILE A 489 34.13 22.90 -26.46
C ILE A 489 35.05 21.73 -26.12
N GLY A 490 34.73 20.53 -26.59
CA GLY A 490 35.49 19.32 -26.30
C GLY A 490 34.63 18.09 -26.00
N MET A 491 35.31 16.95 -25.94
CA MET A 491 34.71 15.62 -25.72
C MET A 491 34.11 15.44 -24.31
N GLN A 492 34.39 16.32 -23.36
CA GLN A 492 33.81 16.29 -22.01
C GLN A 492 32.28 16.45 -22.02
N LEU A 493 31.69 16.95 -23.11
CA LEU A 493 30.24 17.05 -23.30
C LEU A 493 29.61 15.78 -23.89
N TRP A 494 30.43 14.83 -24.38
CA TRP A 494 30.00 13.61 -25.05
C TRP A 494 29.21 12.68 -24.12
N GLY A 495 28.04 12.24 -24.59
CA GLY A 495 27.28 11.14 -23.97
C GLY A 495 26.88 11.40 -22.50
N LEU A 496 27.03 10.36 -21.66
CA LEU A 496 26.62 10.35 -20.25
C LEU A 496 27.35 11.40 -19.39
N GLY A 497 28.65 11.61 -19.64
CA GLY A 497 29.48 12.55 -18.88
C GLY A 497 29.98 12.05 -17.51
N TYR A 498 29.88 10.75 -17.17
CA TYR A 498 30.40 10.21 -15.91
C TYR A 498 31.91 10.38 -15.74
N GLY A 499 32.70 10.16 -16.79
CA GLY A 499 34.15 10.38 -16.75
C GLY A 499 34.50 11.83 -16.44
N ALA A 500 33.87 12.79 -17.12
CA ALA A 500 34.07 14.20 -16.83
C ALA A 500 33.60 14.62 -15.43
N MET A 501 32.52 14.02 -14.90
CA MET A 501 32.14 14.22 -13.49
C MET A 501 33.21 13.69 -12.54
N GLN A 502 33.77 12.50 -12.80
CA GLN A 502 34.87 11.94 -12.01
C GLN A 502 36.11 12.84 -12.07
N GLU A 503 36.48 13.33 -13.26
CA GLU A 503 37.61 14.26 -13.42
C GLU A 503 37.40 15.58 -12.66
N ALA A 504 36.16 16.07 -12.60
CA ALA A 504 35.80 17.26 -11.81
C ALA A 504 35.86 17.00 -10.30
N ILE A 505 35.42 15.82 -9.83
CA ILE A 505 35.54 15.37 -8.43
C ILE A 505 37.02 15.29 -8.02
N GLU A 506 37.88 14.83 -8.92
CA GLU A 506 39.33 14.72 -8.74
C GLU A 506 40.07 16.07 -8.88
N GLY A 507 39.37 17.12 -9.33
CA GLY A 507 39.92 18.47 -9.41
C GLY A 507 40.78 18.76 -10.66
N TYR A 508 40.62 17.99 -11.73
CA TYR A 508 41.43 18.15 -12.96
C TYR A 508 41.07 19.38 -13.81
N TYR A 509 39.91 20.02 -13.56
CA TYR A 509 39.43 21.13 -14.37
C TYR A 509 39.64 22.50 -13.73
N GLY A 510 40.04 23.47 -14.57
CA GLY A 510 40.13 24.87 -14.18
C GLY A 510 38.77 25.54 -14.03
N ILE A 511 38.72 26.60 -13.21
CA ILE A 511 37.49 27.32 -12.83
C ILE A 511 36.62 27.75 -14.03
N TRP A 512 37.19 28.37 -15.05
CA TRP A 512 36.43 28.83 -16.22
C TRP A 512 35.95 27.69 -17.11
N PHE A 513 36.71 26.59 -17.17
CA PHE A 513 36.33 25.42 -17.94
C PHE A 513 35.15 24.69 -17.29
N LEU A 514 35.11 24.59 -15.96
CA LEU A 514 33.94 24.08 -15.22
C LEU A 514 32.67 24.86 -15.56
N LEU A 515 32.75 26.20 -15.59
CA LEU A 515 31.60 27.04 -15.94
C LEU A 515 31.19 26.82 -17.41
N LEU A 516 32.16 26.71 -18.33
CA LEU A 516 31.90 26.40 -19.74
C LEU A 516 31.22 25.04 -19.91
N LEU A 517 31.68 24.00 -19.20
CA LEU A 517 31.08 22.66 -19.22
C LEU A 517 29.68 22.65 -18.61
N CYS A 518 29.46 23.40 -17.53
CA CYS A 518 28.14 23.56 -16.90
C CYS A 518 27.09 24.07 -17.90
N PHE A 519 27.35 25.20 -18.56
CA PHE A 519 26.43 25.76 -19.56
C PHE A 519 26.42 24.94 -20.86
N GLY A 520 27.55 24.37 -21.26
CA GLY A 520 27.64 23.46 -22.40
C GLY A 520 26.71 22.25 -22.23
N LYS A 521 26.67 21.65 -21.04
CA LYS A 521 25.79 20.49 -20.77
C LYS A 521 24.32 20.87 -20.75
N ILE A 522 23.96 22.06 -20.23
CA ILE A 522 22.59 22.61 -20.32
C ILE A 522 22.13 22.67 -21.79
N ILE A 523 22.94 23.29 -22.64
CA ILE A 523 22.61 23.48 -24.05
C ILE A 523 22.57 22.14 -24.79
N GLY A 524 23.59 21.31 -24.61
CA GLY A 524 23.69 20.00 -25.25
C GLY A 524 22.54 19.06 -24.89
N THR A 525 22.11 19.06 -23.62
CA THR A 525 21.00 18.22 -23.17
C THR A 525 19.67 18.69 -23.73
N ALA A 526 19.43 20.00 -23.77
CA ALA A 526 18.24 20.55 -24.42
C ALA A 526 18.19 20.22 -25.92
N PHE A 527 19.31 20.35 -26.63
CA PHE A 527 19.36 19.95 -28.04
C PHE A 527 19.19 18.46 -28.26
N THR A 528 19.70 17.61 -27.37
CA THR A 528 19.61 16.15 -27.53
C THR A 528 18.21 15.62 -27.18
N VAL A 529 17.77 15.85 -25.93
CA VAL A 529 16.57 15.21 -25.39
C VAL A 529 15.30 15.96 -25.80
N ALA A 530 15.29 17.29 -25.65
CA ALA A 530 14.10 18.10 -25.95
C ALA A 530 13.75 18.16 -27.45
N SER A 531 14.69 17.83 -28.35
CA SER A 531 14.41 17.64 -29.79
C SER A 531 13.83 16.26 -30.14
N GLY A 532 13.71 15.36 -29.17
CA GLY A 532 13.10 14.04 -29.29
C GLY A 532 14.07 12.85 -29.23
N GLY A 533 15.35 13.07 -28.89
CA GLY A 533 16.29 11.99 -28.59
C GLY A 533 15.83 11.13 -27.41
N ALA A 534 16.12 9.84 -27.44
CA ALA A 534 15.75 8.93 -26.35
C ALA A 534 16.84 8.96 -25.27
N GLY A 535 16.49 9.41 -24.08
CA GLY A 535 17.43 9.50 -22.97
C GLY A 535 16.80 10.11 -21.72
N GLY A 536 17.60 10.20 -20.66
CA GLY A 536 17.24 10.80 -19.39
C GLY A 536 17.90 12.15 -19.17
N VAL A 537 17.32 12.93 -18.26
CA VAL A 537 17.86 14.23 -17.82
C VAL A 537 18.52 14.16 -16.45
N LEU A 538 18.48 13.01 -15.78
CA LEU A 538 19.08 12.81 -14.46
C LEU A 538 20.61 12.96 -14.50
N ALA A 539 21.36 12.13 -15.24
CA ALA A 539 22.82 12.28 -15.31
C ALA A 539 23.28 13.66 -15.81
N PRO A 540 22.65 14.30 -16.83
CA PRO A 540 22.93 15.69 -17.16
C PRO A 540 22.72 16.67 -16.00
N SER A 541 21.68 16.49 -15.19
CA SER A 541 21.46 17.34 -14.03
C SER A 541 22.54 17.13 -12.97
N LEU A 542 22.96 15.88 -12.72
CA LEU A 542 24.12 15.60 -11.87
C LEU A 542 25.38 16.25 -12.42
N TYR A 543 25.62 16.17 -13.72
CA TYR A 543 26.77 16.79 -14.38
C TYR A 543 26.76 18.31 -14.17
N ILE A 544 25.66 18.98 -14.46
CA ILE A 544 25.53 20.44 -14.31
C ILE A 544 25.76 20.83 -12.84
N GLY A 545 25.16 20.09 -11.91
CA GLY A 545 25.37 20.28 -10.48
C GLY A 545 26.82 20.03 -10.04
N CYS A 546 27.48 19.01 -10.57
CA CYS A 546 28.87 18.68 -10.31
C CYS A 546 29.80 19.81 -10.75
N MET A 547 29.64 20.29 -11.98
CA MET A 547 30.46 21.37 -12.54
C MET A 547 30.22 22.68 -11.78
N MET A 548 28.97 22.97 -11.44
CA MET A 548 28.61 24.15 -10.63
C MET A 548 29.18 24.07 -9.22
N GLY A 549 29.05 22.91 -8.57
CA GLY A 549 29.59 22.64 -7.24
C GLY A 549 31.11 22.76 -7.20
N ALA A 550 31.81 22.16 -8.16
CA ALA A 550 33.26 22.28 -8.29
C ALA A 550 33.69 23.73 -8.60
N PHE A 551 32.98 24.44 -9.49
CA PHE A 551 33.25 25.86 -9.78
C PHE A 551 33.13 26.71 -8.50
N LEU A 552 32.02 26.57 -7.78
CA LEU A 552 31.81 27.29 -6.52
C LEU A 552 32.82 26.85 -5.46
N GLY A 553 33.22 25.58 -5.44
CA GLY A 553 34.23 25.05 -4.53
C GLY A 553 35.59 25.73 -4.71
N LEU A 554 36.04 25.89 -5.96
CA LEU A 554 37.27 26.63 -6.26
C LEU A 554 37.19 28.10 -5.85
N VAL A 555 36.04 28.75 -6.09
CA VAL A 555 35.79 30.12 -5.60
C VAL A 555 35.82 30.16 -4.08
N PHE A 556 35.18 29.21 -3.42
CA PHE A 556 35.07 29.16 -1.97
C PHE A 556 36.43 28.92 -1.31
N GLU A 557 37.24 27.98 -1.80
CA GLU A 557 38.61 27.75 -1.31
C GLU A 557 39.54 28.94 -1.55
N SER A 558 39.30 29.74 -2.60
CA SER A 558 40.05 30.99 -2.80
C SER A 558 39.74 32.08 -1.76
N LEU A 559 38.52 32.07 -1.19
CA LEU A 559 38.06 33.02 -0.18
C LEU A 559 38.31 32.50 1.25
N PHE A 560 38.11 31.20 1.45
CA PHE A 560 38.24 30.48 2.70
C PHE A 560 39.06 29.20 2.45
N PRO A 561 40.40 29.25 2.57
CA PRO A 561 41.27 28.10 2.36
C PRO A 561 41.15 27.10 3.52
N VAL A 562 40.05 26.35 3.53
CA VAL A 562 39.72 25.33 4.53
C VAL A 562 40.39 24.00 4.18
N GLY A 563 40.81 23.82 2.91
CA GLY A 563 41.50 22.62 2.45
C GLY A 563 40.55 21.44 2.28
N ASN A 564 39.28 21.70 1.97
CA ASN A 564 38.35 20.63 1.63
C ASN A 564 38.66 20.10 0.23
N PRO A 565 38.60 18.78 0.05
CA PRO A 565 38.76 18.19 -1.28
C PRO A 565 37.59 18.54 -2.22
N MET A 566 37.89 18.65 -3.51
CA MET A 566 36.94 19.10 -4.54
C MET A 566 35.70 18.21 -4.65
N GLY A 567 35.84 16.91 -4.40
CA GLY A 567 34.74 15.95 -4.44
C GLY A 567 33.57 16.30 -3.50
N LEU A 568 33.82 16.93 -2.34
CA LEU A 568 32.77 17.38 -1.45
C LEU A 568 31.91 18.44 -2.12
N TYR A 569 32.55 19.45 -2.69
CA TYR A 569 31.87 20.57 -3.34
C TYR A 569 31.09 20.13 -4.57
N ALA A 570 31.69 19.25 -5.38
CA ALA A 570 31.04 18.65 -6.54
C ALA A 570 29.76 17.90 -6.15
N VAL A 571 29.80 17.02 -5.14
CA VAL A 571 28.63 16.22 -4.75
C VAL A 571 27.54 17.02 -4.04
N ILE A 572 27.90 18.04 -3.27
CA ILE A 572 26.91 19.00 -2.75
C ILE A 572 26.19 19.68 -3.92
N GLY A 573 26.92 20.10 -4.96
CA GLY A 573 26.34 20.72 -6.16
C GLY A 573 25.46 19.75 -6.96
N MET A 574 25.90 18.49 -7.14
CA MET A 574 25.10 17.42 -7.75
C MET A 574 23.75 17.27 -7.04
N ALA A 575 23.78 17.17 -5.71
CA ALA A 575 22.58 16.99 -4.89
C ALA A 575 21.67 18.22 -4.93
N ALA A 576 22.26 19.41 -4.75
CA ALA A 576 21.53 20.68 -4.74
C ALA A 576 20.79 20.93 -6.06
N LEU A 577 21.46 20.76 -7.20
CA LEU A 577 20.86 21.08 -8.49
C LEU A 577 19.76 20.10 -8.87
N PHE A 578 19.99 18.80 -8.74
CA PHE A 578 18.96 17.84 -9.13
C PHE A 578 17.80 17.76 -8.13
N SER A 579 18.02 18.06 -6.85
CA SER A 579 16.90 18.22 -5.89
C SER A 579 16.04 19.44 -6.21
N ALA A 580 16.65 20.52 -6.71
CA ALA A 580 15.92 21.70 -7.17
C ALA A 580 15.06 21.40 -8.41
N VAL A 581 15.65 20.83 -9.47
CA VAL A 581 14.92 20.63 -10.74
C VAL A 581 14.03 19.39 -10.73
N GLY A 582 14.45 18.32 -10.05
CA GLY A 582 13.77 17.02 -10.01
C GLY A 582 12.81 16.84 -8.84
N LYS A 583 12.76 17.79 -7.91
CA LYS A 583 11.90 17.77 -6.71
C LYS A 583 12.09 16.54 -5.81
N VAL A 584 13.34 16.11 -5.64
CA VAL A 584 13.70 14.89 -4.90
C VAL A 584 14.72 15.14 -3.78
N PRO A 585 14.40 15.99 -2.79
CA PRO A 585 15.35 16.43 -1.78
C PRO A 585 15.84 15.33 -0.82
N PHE A 586 15.10 14.22 -0.66
CA PHE A 586 15.47 13.15 0.27
C PHE A 586 16.22 12.01 -0.40
N SER A 587 15.71 11.51 -1.52
CA SER A 587 16.27 10.35 -2.21
C SER A 587 17.61 10.63 -2.84
N LEU A 588 17.81 11.83 -3.40
CA LEU A 588 19.01 12.13 -4.15
C LEU A 588 20.27 12.21 -3.28
N PRO A 589 20.29 12.89 -2.11
CA PRO A 589 21.40 12.79 -1.18
C PRO A 589 21.78 11.34 -0.86
N ILE A 590 20.79 10.50 -0.54
CA ILE A 590 20.97 9.07 -0.20
C ILE A 590 21.58 8.30 -1.38
N LEU A 591 21.05 8.54 -2.58
CA LEU A 591 21.55 7.94 -3.81
C LEU A 591 23.01 8.32 -4.06
N LEU A 592 23.38 9.59 -3.89
CA LEU A 592 24.75 10.04 -4.11
C LEU A 592 25.72 9.49 -3.05
N MET A 593 25.28 9.36 -1.79
CA MET A 593 26.09 8.72 -0.75
C MET A 593 26.35 7.24 -1.03
N GLU A 594 25.36 6.50 -1.54
CA GLU A 594 25.57 5.11 -1.96
C GLU A 594 26.45 5.01 -3.21
N ALA A 595 26.22 5.88 -4.20
CA ALA A 595 26.98 5.91 -5.44
C ALA A 595 28.47 6.27 -5.24
N THR A 596 28.78 7.06 -4.20
CA THR A 596 30.15 7.46 -3.80
C THR A 596 30.72 6.60 -2.67
N ARG A 597 29.87 5.82 -1.98
CA ARG A 597 30.17 5.07 -0.74
C ARG A 597 30.73 5.91 0.40
N ASN A 598 30.39 7.19 0.42
CA ASN A 598 30.89 8.12 1.43
C ASN A 598 29.73 8.75 2.19
N PHE A 599 29.43 8.20 3.37
CA PHE A 599 28.35 8.70 4.22
C PHE A 599 28.78 9.85 5.14
N SER A 600 30.08 10.19 5.18
CA SER A 600 30.59 11.29 6.02
C SER A 600 30.10 12.67 5.55
N VAL A 601 29.70 12.79 4.28
CA VAL A 601 29.21 14.05 3.69
C VAL A 601 27.69 14.21 3.77
N ILE A 602 27.00 13.32 4.48
CA ILE A 602 25.53 13.28 4.55
C ILE A 602 24.91 14.64 4.85
N LEU A 603 25.38 15.30 5.92
CA LEU A 603 24.76 16.52 6.42
C LEU A 603 24.85 17.70 5.43
N PRO A 604 26.03 18.11 4.92
CA PRO A 604 26.11 19.20 3.96
C PRO A 604 25.41 18.88 2.63
N VAL A 605 25.41 17.63 2.18
CA VAL A 605 24.69 17.22 0.97
C VAL A 605 23.19 17.36 1.15
N PHE A 606 22.64 16.93 2.29
CA PHE A 606 21.22 17.15 2.63
C PHE A 606 20.87 18.64 2.75
N VAL A 607 21.74 19.46 3.33
CA VAL A 607 21.50 20.91 3.45
C VAL A 607 21.48 21.57 2.07
N GLY A 608 22.46 21.28 1.20
CA GLY A 608 22.47 21.83 -0.16
C GLY A 608 21.26 21.38 -0.98
N SER A 609 20.89 20.10 -0.86
CA SER A 609 19.66 19.53 -1.42
C SER A 609 18.39 20.26 -0.95
N ALA A 610 18.22 20.40 0.37
CA ALA A 610 17.06 21.03 0.97
C ALA A 610 16.93 22.51 0.59
N VAL A 611 18.05 23.25 0.56
CA VAL A 611 18.07 24.67 0.14
C VAL A 611 17.75 24.79 -1.34
N GLY A 612 18.36 23.95 -2.19
CA GLY A 612 18.09 23.94 -3.64
C GLY A 612 16.61 23.66 -3.93
N TYR A 613 16.04 22.64 -3.27
CA TYR A 613 14.62 22.32 -3.36
C TYR A 613 13.73 23.44 -2.83
N ALA A 614 13.99 23.99 -1.64
CA ALA A 614 13.17 25.04 -1.05
C ALA A 614 13.12 26.31 -1.91
N LEU A 615 14.22 26.64 -2.60
CA LEU A 615 14.31 27.81 -3.47
C LEU A 615 13.88 27.55 -4.92
N SER A 616 13.54 26.30 -5.27
CA SER A 616 13.19 25.95 -6.64
C SER A 616 11.78 26.40 -7.05
N GLY A 617 10.95 26.86 -6.12
CA GLY A 617 9.60 27.37 -6.43
C GLY A 617 8.79 26.40 -7.32
N PRO A 618 8.08 26.87 -8.36
CA PRO A 618 7.21 26.02 -9.19
C PRO A 618 7.91 25.37 -10.39
N PHE A 619 9.18 25.67 -10.68
CA PHE A 619 9.84 25.07 -11.84
C PHE A 619 10.24 23.62 -11.54
N LYS A 620 10.01 22.72 -12.50
CA LYS A 620 10.32 21.29 -12.41
C LYS A 620 10.73 20.77 -13.79
N ILE A 621 11.67 19.83 -13.82
CA ILE A 621 12.14 19.23 -15.07
C ILE A 621 11.17 18.14 -15.55
N TYR A 622 10.45 17.49 -14.65
CA TYR A 622 9.45 16.46 -14.96
C TYR A 622 8.04 17.10 -14.92
N GLU A 623 7.43 17.30 -16.09
CA GLU A 623 6.10 17.91 -16.19
C GLU A 623 5.00 16.97 -15.67
N SER A 624 5.20 15.65 -15.76
CA SER A 624 4.22 14.65 -15.33
C SER A 624 4.17 14.44 -13.82
N GLN A 625 5.10 15.04 -13.06
CA GLN A 625 4.99 15.13 -11.60
C GLN A 625 3.70 15.85 -11.24
N GLU A 626 2.90 15.24 -10.38
CA GLU A 626 1.72 15.88 -9.83
C GLU A 626 2.05 16.48 -8.46
N PRO A 627 1.32 17.51 -7.98
CA PRO A 627 1.35 17.84 -6.56
C PRO A 627 1.09 16.57 -5.75
N TYR A 628 1.70 16.43 -4.56
CA TYR A 628 1.46 15.26 -3.71
C TYR A 628 -0.04 15.00 -3.62
N PRO A 629 -0.53 13.76 -3.45
CA PRO A 629 -1.94 13.54 -3.25
C PRO A 629 -2.42 14.39 -2.09
N ALA A 630 -1.65 14.53 -0.98
CA ALA A 630 -1.93 15.44 0.14
C ALA A 630 -1.85 16.95 -0.19
N GLU A 631 -1.55 17.34 -1.43
CA GLU A 631 -1.37 18.70 -1.93
C GLU A 631 -2.31 19.09 -3.08
N LYS A 632 -2.65 18.11 -3.94
CA LYS A 632 -4.01 18.06 -4.53
C LYS A 632 -5.09 18.02 -3.43
N VAL A 633 -4.70 17.58 -2.24
CA VAL A 633 -5.45 17.48 -0.98
C VAL A 633 -4.86 18.44 0.07
N SER A 634 -4.03 19.44 -0.28
CA SER A 634 -3.60 20.49 0.68
C SER A 634 -4.52 21.70 0.61
N GLY A 635 -5.81 21.44 0.44
CA GLY A 635 -6.70 21.75 1.54
C GLY A 635 -6.97 20.46 2.31
N GLY A 636 -6.25 20.25 3.42
CA GLY A 636 -6.60 19.25 4.44
C GLY A 636 -6.31 17.79 4.11
N PHE A 637 -5.59 17.10 5.01
CA PHE A 637 -5.66 15.64 5.20
C PHE A 637 -7.13 15.22 5.29
N ASN A 638 -7.81 15.03 4.14
CA ASN A 638 -9.17 14.57 3.89
C ASN A 638 -9.78 15.05 2.54
N ALA A 639 -9.23 15.99 1.75
CA ALA A 639 -9.91 16.65 0.59
C ALA A 639 -10.71 15.82 -0.44
N LEU A 640 -10.47 14.52 -0.67
CA LEU A 640 -11.43 13.73 -1.47
C LEU A 640 -12.67 13.43 -0.62
N GLY A 641 -12.50 12.94 0.60
CA GLY A 641 -13.59 12.84 1.58
C GLY A 641 -14.17 14.20 2.02
N GLU A 642 -13.37 15.28 2.05
CA GLU A 642 -13.78 16.64 2.44
C GLU A 642 -14.43 17.41 1.28
N MET A 643 -13.99 17.26 0.02
CA MET A 643 -14.73 17.80 -1.12
C MET A 643 -16.04 17.03 -1.33
N GLU A 644 -16.00 15.70 -1.18
CA GLU A 644 -17.21 14.88 -1.17
C GLU A 644 -18.11 15.25 0.01
N ALA A 645 -17.54 15.49 1.19
CA ALA A 645 -18.27 15.94 2.37
C ALA A 645 -18.82 17.36 2.20
N ASP A 646 -18.09 18.31 1.62
CA ASP A 646 -18.54 19.68 1.36
C ASP A 646 -19.65 19.70 0.31
N LEU A 647 -19.54 18.88 -0.74
CA LEU A 647 -20.60 18.73 -1.75
C LEU A 647 -21.86 18.10 -1.16
N LEU A 648 -21.71 17.26 -0.14
CA LEU A 648 -22.79 16.61 0.58
C LEU A 648 -23.22 17.36 1.84
N ALA A 649 -22.45 18.34 2.31
CA ALA A 649 -22.65 19.06 3.57
C ALA A 649 -24.04 19.69 3.70
N PRO A 650 -24.60 20.28 2.63
CA PRO A 650 -25.95 20.86 2.66
C PRO A 650 -27.08 19.83 2.76
N PHE A 651 -26.80 18.54 2.56
CA PHE A 651 -27.82 17.50 2.49
C PHE A 651 -27.85 16.70 3.80
N PRO A 652 -28.96 16.72 4.55
CA PRO A 652 -29.12 15.85 5.72
C PRO A 652 -29.35 14.40 5.29
N VAL A 653 -29.08 13.44 6.18
CA VAL A 653 -29.38 12.01 5.99
C VAL A 653 -30.82 11.79 5.54
N SER A 654 -31.76 12.55 6.10
CA SER A 654 -33.19 12.51 5.74
C SER A 654 -33.49 12.78 4.26
N ALA A 655 -32.57 13.41 3.51
CA ALA A 655 -32.69 13.66 2.08
C ALA A 655 -32.35 12.44 1.20
N ALA A 656 -31.63 11.44 1.75
CA ALA A 656 -31.15 10.28 1.01
C ALA A 656 -31.58 8.92 1.60
N MET A 657 -32.08 8.91 2.84
CA MET A 657 -32.53 7.69 3.50
C MET A 657 -33.82 7.14 2.88
N ALA A 658 -33.94 5.81 2.86
CA ALA A 658 -35.20 5.14 2.59
C ALA A 658 -36.12 5.24 3.83
N LYS A 659 -37.36 5.69 3.61
CA LYS A 659 -38.40 5.80 4.64
C LYS A 659 -39.26 4.55 4.77
N GLU A 660 -39.43 3.82 3.67
CA GLU A 660 -40.03 2.50 3.69
C GLU A 660 -38.98 1.50 4.15
N LEU A 661 -39.11 1.09 5.39
CA LEU A 661 -38.17 0.19 6.04
C LEU A 661 -38.69 -1.24 5.97
N ASP A 662 -37.90 -2.10 5.35
CA ASP A 662 -38.07 -3.53 5.57
C ASP A 662 -37.23 -3.93 6.78
N VAL A 663 -37.90 -4.37 7.86
CA VAL A 663 -37.30 -4.59 9.19
C VAL A 663 -37.60 -5.99 9.69
N ILE A 664 -36.74 -6.53 10.54
CA ILE A 664 -36.97 -7.80 11.22
C ILE A 664 -37.32 -7.51 12.67
N ASP A 665 -38.45 -8.03 13.17
CA ASP A 665 -38.78 -7.87 14.59
C ASP A 665 -37.91 -8.80 15.43
N GLU A 666 -37.52 -8.37 16.64
CA GLU A 666 -36.51 -9.04 17.46
C GLU A 666 -36.84 -10.50 17.84
N ASP A 667 -38.13 -10.85 17.89
CA ASP A 667 -38.64 -12.19 18.17
C ASP A 667 -38.78 -13.09 16.93
N THR A 668 -38.41 -12.59 15.75
CA THR A 668 -38.44 -13.34 14.51
C THR A 668 -37.49 -14.55 14.59
N PRO A 669 -37.97 -15.78 14.33
CA PRO A 669 -37.12 -16.97 14.30
C PRO A 669 -36.14 -16.95 13.13
N VAL A 670 -35.03 -17.69 13.23
CA VAL A 670 -34.01 -17.80 12.18
C VAL A 670 -34.61 -18.20 10.82
N SER A 671 -35.59 -19.10 10.78
CA SER A 671 -36.28 -19.51 9.56
C SER A 671 -37.01 -18.34 8.89
N GLY A 672 -37.63 -17.46 9.68
CA GLY A 672 -38.28 -16.24 9.20
C GLY A 672 -37.28 -15.21 8.66
N ILE A 673 -36.11 -15.07 9.31
CA ILE A 673 -35.01 -14.23 8.81
C ILE A 673 -34.54 -14.73 7.44
N LEU A 674 -34.33 -16.04 7.31
CA LEU A 674 -33.89 -16.67 6.06
C LEU A 674 -34.95 -16.58 4.95
N ALA A 675 -36.23 -16.72 5.28
CA ALA A 675 -37.33 -16.51 4.33
C ALA A 675 -37.30 -15.08 3.78
N LYS A 676 -37.11 -14.09 4.66
CA LYS A 676 -37.02 -12.68 4.28
C LYS A 676 -35.84 -12.37 3.36
N PHE A 677 -34.68 -12.98 3.58
CA PHE A 677 -33.53 -12.89 2.67
C PHE A 677 -33.75 -13.61 1.32
N LYS A 678 -34.67 -14.57 1.24
CA LYS A 678 -35.03 -15.26 -0.02
C LYS A 678 -36.11 -14.53 -0.80
N GLU A 679 -37.05 -13.90 -0.10
CA GLU A 679 -38.20 -13.18 -0.68
C GLU A 679 -37.85 -11.76 -1.12
N SER A 680 -36.76 -11.19 -0.60
CA SER A 680 -36.26 -9.86 -0.96
C SER A 680 -34.88 -9.94 -1.61
N ASP A 681 -34.54 -8.90 -2.37
CA ASP A 681 -33.18 -8.67 -2.90
C ASP A 681 -32.26 -7.97 -1.88
N HIS A 682 -32.72 -7.78 -0.64
CA HIS A 682 -31.98 -7.07 0.40
C HIS A 682 -30.94 -7.99 1.04
N ILE A 683 -29.72 -7.47 1.23
CA ILE A 683 -28.60 -8.20 1.87
C ILE A 683 -28.33 -7.72 3.30
N PHE A 684 -29.20 -6.86 3.84
CA PHE A 684 -29.08 -6.24 5.15
C PHE A 684 -30.47 -5.88 5.69
N PHE A 685 -30.72 -6.17 6.96
CA PHE A 685 -31.96 -5.82 7.66
C PHE A 685 -31.68 -5.24 9.04
N PRO A 686 -32.22 -4.05 9.38
CA PRO A 686 -32.26 -3.59 10.76
C PRO A 686 -33.26 -4.43 11.57
N VAL A 687 -32.94 -4.63 12.85
CA VAL A 687 -33.74 -5.37 13.81
C VAL A 687 -34.45 -4.39 14.75
N ARG A 688 -35.77 -4.56 14.88
CA ARG A 688 -36.66 -3.67 15.64
C ARG A 688 -37.13 -4.37 16.92
N ALA A 689 -37.01 -3.68 18.05
CA ALA A 689 -37.55 -4.12 19.32
C ALA A 689 -39.07 -3.88 19.40
N LYS A 690 -39.75 -4.53 20.35
CA LYS A 690 -41.21 -4.41 20.52
C LYS A 690 -41.70 -2.98 20.82
N ASP A 691 -40.85 -2.14 21.39
CA ASP A 691 -41.14 -0.73 21.67
C ASP A 691 -40.84 0.20 20.47
N GLY A 692 -40.46 -0.37 19.32
CA GLY A 692 -40.13 0.36 18.09
C GLY A 692 -38.68 0.82 17.99
N ARG A 693 -37.86 0.57 19.02
CA ARG A 693 -36.45 0.99 19.03
C ARG A 693 -35.57 0.10 18.15
N TYR A 694 -34.45 0.65 17.70
CA TYR A 694 -33.41 -0.09 17.00
C TYR A 694 -32.65 -0.99 17.97
N ARG A 695 -32.62 -2.29 17.66
CA ARG A 695 -31.96 -3.31 18.48
C ARG A 695 -30.59 -3.72 17.94
N GLY A 696 -30.36 -3.58 16.63
CA GLY A 696 -29.15 -4.01 15.94
C GLY A 696 -29.44 -4.31 14.47
N SER A 697 -28.52 -4.95 13.75
CA SER A 697 -28.74 -5.27 12.33
C SER A 697 -28.18 -6.63 11.92
N ILE A 698 -28.75 -7.23 10.87
CA ILE A 698 -28.37 -8.55 10.36
C ILE A 698 -28.00 -8.42 8.89
N ALA A 699 -26.80 -8.87 8.54
CA ALA A 699 -26.32 -8.91 7.15
C ALA A 699 -26.31 -10.35 6.60
N LEU A 700 -26.52 -10.51 5.29
CA LEU A 700 -26.66 -11.83 4.65
C LEU A 700 -25.40 -12.70 4.79
N ASP A 701 -24.22 -12.10 4.77
CA ASP A 701 -22.94 -12.78 4.97
C ASP A 701 -22.83 -13.42 6.36
N GLN A 702 -23.42 -12.79 7.39
CA GLN A 702 -23.53 -13.34 8.74
C GLN A 702 -24.42 -14.60 8.77
N MET A 703 -25.45 -14.63 7.91
CA MET A 703 -26.39 -15.74 7.83
C MET A 703 -25.82 -16.98 7.12
N LYS A 704 -24.70 -16.86 6.39
CA LYS A 704 -24.14 -17.97 5.58
C LYS A 704 -23.86 -19.24 6.36
N SER A 705 -23.54 -19.12 7.65
CA SER A 705 -23.26 -20.27 8.50
C SER A 705 -24.47 -20.82 9.24
N LEU A 706 -25.62 -20.13 9.20
CA LEU A 706 -26.90 -20.61 9.73
C LEU A 706 -27.60 -21.58 8.76
N PHE A 707 -27.25 -21.58 7.47
CA PHE A 707 -27.82 -22.51 6.48
C PHE A 707 -27.48 -23.99 6.72
N LEU A 708 -26.48 -24.28 7.53
CA LEU A 708 -25.90 -25.62 7.68
C LEU A 708 -26.35 -26.35 8.96
N GLU A 709 -27.06 -25.67 9.86
CA GLU A 709 -27.37 -26.19 11.19
C GLU A 709 -28.87 -26.47 11.31
N GLU A 710 -29.23 -27.72 11.58
CA GLU A 710 -30.62 -28.13 11.77
C GLU A 710 -31.15 -27.68 13.14
N ASP A 711 -32.46 -27.40 13.24
CA ASP A 711 -33.18 -27.11 14.49
C ASP A 711 -32.77 -25.85 15.30
N VAL A 712 -31.90 -24.98 14.79
CA VAL A 712 -31.51 -23.70 15.46
C VAL A 712 -32.72 -22.77 15.69
N ASP A 713 -33.74 -22.91 14.84
CA ASP A 713 -34.97 -22.12 14.88
C ASP A 713 -35.77 -22.28 16.19
N LYS A 714 -35.54 -23.36 16.94
CA LYS A 714 -36.26 -23.66 18.19
C LYS A 714 -35.90 -22.71 19.33
N PHE A 715 -34.69 -22.15 19.34
CA PHE A 715 -34.17 -21.39 20.50
C PHE A 715 -33.45 -20.09 20.15
N VAL A 716 -33.15 -19.79 18.88
CA VAL A 716 -32.49 -18.54 18.45
C VAL A 716 -33.49 -17.63 17.72
N ILE A 717 -33.49 -16.34 18.05
CA ILE A 717 -34.30 -15.29 17.40
C ILE A 717 -33.41 -14.18 16.83
N ALA A 718 -33.99 -13.27 16.05
CA ALA A 718 -33.29 -12.16 15.41
C ALA A 718 -32.48 -11.30 16.39
N GLY A 719 -33.03 -11.03 17.57
CA GLY A 719 -32.32 -10.27 18.62
C GLY A 719 -31.01 -10.91 19.09
N ASP A 720 -30.84 -12.23 18.95
CA ASP A 720 -29.62 -12.94 19.39
C ASP A 720 -28.49 -12.88 18.36
N VAL A 721 -28.83 -12.66 17.09
CA VAL A 721 -27.90 -12.64 15.95
C VAL A 721 -27.63 -11.23 15.45
N ALA A 722 -28.45 -10.25 15.87
CA ALA A 722 -28.27 -8.85 15.52
C ALA A 722 -26.89 -8.33 15.96
N ASP A 723 -26.24 -7.59 15.07
CA ASP A 723 -25.06 -6.81 15.36
C ASP A 723 -25.46 -5.50 16.05
N ILE A 724 -25.27 -5.46 17.36
CA ILE A 724 -25.57 -4.29 18.20
C ILE A 724 -24.51 -3.19 18.11
N ASN A 725 -23.34 -3.49 17.54
CA ASN A 725 -22.25 -2.51 17.38
C ASN A 725 -22.24 -1.86 16.00
N HIS A 726 -23.19 -2.23 15.13
CA HIS A 726 -23.32 -1.63 13.81
C HIS A 726 -23.62 -0.13 13.93
N PRO A 727 -22.85 0.76 13.28
CA PRO A 727 -23.00 2.20 13.45
C PRO A 727 -24.38 2.70 13.00
N VAL A 728 -24.90 3.69 13.72
CA VAL A 728 -26.21 4.31 13.52
C VAL A 728 -26.02 5.81 13.33
N VAL A 729 -26.86 6.44 12.52
CA VAL A 729 -26.85 7.89 12.25
C VAL A 729 -28.22 8.51 12.52
N THR A 730 -28.29 9.82 12.70
CA THR A 730 -29.57 10.54 12.89
C THR A 730 -30.05 11.18 11.59
N PRO A 731 -31.36 11.46 11.43
CA PRO A 731 -31.91 12.08 10.21
C PRO A 731 -31.32 13.45 9.87
N ASP A 732 -30.87 14.19 10.89
CA ASP A 732 -30.40 15.57 10.78
C ASP A 732 -28.89 15.66 10.52
N LEU A 733 -28.16 14.55 10.71
CA LEU A 733 -26.72 14.48 10.46
C LEU A 733 -26.43 14.80 8.99
N SER A 734 -25.36 15.53 8.73
CA SER A 734 -24.99 15.85 7.36
C SER A 734 -24.47 14.62 6.62
N LEU A 735 -24.85 14.44 5.35
CA LEU A 735 -24.31 13.37 4.51
C LEU A 735 -22.79 13.46 4.33
N GLY A 736 -22.19 14.64 4.49
CA GLY A 736 -20.74 14.78 4.49
C GLY A 736 -20.08 14.16 5.73
N GLU A 737 -20.72 14.27 6.88
CA GLU A 737 -20.28 13.66 8.14
C GLU A 737 -20.51 12.14 8.18
N VAL A 738 -21.31 11.61 7.25
CA VAL A 738 -21.61 10.18 7.14
C VAL A 738 -20.52 9.40 6.39
N LEU A 739 -19.75 10.04 5.50
CA LEU A 739 -18.76 9.37 4.67
C LEU A 739 -17.73 8.53 5.44
N PRO A 740 -17.17 8.98 6.58
CA PRO A 740 -16.21 8.19 7.36
C PRO A 740 -16.75 6.84 7.85
N PHE A 741 -18.06 6.73 8.09
CA PHE A 741 -18.68 5.46 8.46
C PHE A 741 -18.60 4.41 7.34
N TYR A 742 -18.57 4.83 6.07
CA TYR A 742 -18.43 3.94 4.91
C TYR A 742 -16.98 3.61 4.52
N GLU A 743 -16.00 4.28 5.14
CA GLU A 743 -14.57 4.00 4.97
C GLU A 743 -14.11 2.83 5.85
N GLN A 744 -14.89 2.48 6.88
CA GLN A 744 -14.69 1.27 7.65
C GLN A 744 -15.01 0.04 6.78
N ASP A 745 -14.11 -0.94 6.76
CA ASP A 745 -14.23 -2.15 5.94
C ASP A 745 -15.57 -2.86 6.19
N GLY A 746 -16.32 -3.14 5.11
CA GLY A 746 -17.54 -3.95 5.15
C GLY A 746 -18.86 -3.19 5.35
N ILE A 747 -18.85 -1.88 5.64
CA ILE A 747 -20.09 -1.12 5.90
C ILE A 747 -20.69 -0.56 4.60
N ARG A 748 -21.94 -0.96 4.31
CA ARG A 748 -22.71 -0.49 3.14
C ARG A 748 -24.02 0.20 3.51
N TYR A 749 -24.65 -0.22 4.60
CA TYR A 749 -25.95 0.29 5.04
C TYR A 749 -25.79 0.91 6.43
N LEU A 750 -26.45 2.02 6.69
CA LEU A 750 -26.49 2.67 7.99
C LEU A 750 -27.96 2.81 8.43
N PRO A 751 -28.37 2.15 9.51
CA PRO A 751 -29.66 2.42 10.16
C PRO A 751 -29.74 3.88 10.61
N VAL A 752 -30.92 4.47 10.47
CA VAL A 752 -31.20 5.85 10.89
C VAL A 752 -32.19 5.83 12.04
N THR A 753 -31.82 6.40 13.17
CA THR A 753 -32.67 6.48 14.37
C THR A 753 -32.90 7.92 14.80
N ASP A 754 -34.03 8.19 15.46
CA ASP A 754 -34.21 9.44 16.18
C ASP A 754 -33.45 9.46 17.53
N ASP A 755 -33.58 10.56 18.26
CA ASP A 755 -32.93 10.76 19.57
C ASP A 755 -33.40 9.77 20.65
N ASP A 756 -34.60 9.20 20.49
CA ASP A 756 -35.18 8.18 21.37
C ASP A 756 -34.81 6.74 20.94
N ASN A 757 -33.91 6.60 19.96
CA ASN A 757 -33.47 5.34 19.35
C ASN A 757 -34.60 4.60 18.58
N LEU A 758 -35.66 5.28 18.16
CA LEU A 758 -36.67 4.72 17.27
C LEU A 758 -36.11 4.62 15.85
N LEU A 759 -36.32 3.48 15.20
CA LEU A 759 -35.84 3.24 13.84
C LEU A 759 -36.72 3.98 12.82
N VAL A 760 -36.15 4.99 12.15
CA VAL A 760 -36.89 5.91 11.26
C VAL A 760 -36.43 5.88 9.80
N GLY A 761 -35.28 5.28 9.50
CA GLY A 761 -34.82 5.14 8.12
C GLY A 761 -33.65 4.17 7.94
N LEU A 762 -33.25 3.97 6.69
CA LEU A 762 -32.06 3.20 6.29
C LEU A 762 -31.34 3.92 5.15
N LEU A 763 -30.04 4.14 5.31
CA LEU A 763 -29.21 4.82 4.32
C LEU A 763 -28.33 3.80 3.59
N ASP A 764 -28.49 3.66 2.27
CA ASP A 764 -27.57 2.88 1.40
C ASP A 764 -26.48 3.81 0.87
N ARG A 765 -25.22 3.37 0.97
CA ARG A 765 -24.06 4.02 0.35
C ARG A 765 -24.28 4.38 -1.11
N ARG A 766 -25.03 3.57 -1.88
CA ARG A 766 -25.32 3.85 -3.29
C ARG A 766 -26.07 5.15 -3.50
N GLU A 767 -27.00 5.52 -2.62
CA GLU A 767 -27.77 6.76 -2.73
C GLU A 767 -26.90 7.98 -2.42
N VAL A 768 -26.03 7.88 -1.41
CA VAL A 768 -25.05 8.92 -1.09
C VAL A 768 -24.10 9.16 -2.27
N LEU A 769 -23.56 8.09 -2.87
CA LEU A 769 -22.69 8.18 -4.06
C LEU A 769 -23.44 8.70 -5.30
N ARG A 770 -24.73 8.38 -5.45
CA ARG A 770 -25.57 8.90 -6.54
C ARG A 770 -25.77 10.40 -6.41
N LEU A 771 -26.07 10.89 -5.20
CA LEU A 771 -26.19 12.32 -4.92
C LEU A 771 -24.87 13.05 -5.14
N LEU A 772 -23.76 12.50 -4.64
CA LEU A 772 -22.42 13.05 -4.86
C LEU A 772 -22.09 13.17 -6.35
N LYS A 773 -22.32 12.11 -7.14
CA LYS A 773 -22.11 12.12 -8.59
C LYS A 773 -22.93 13.22 -9.27
N ASN A 774 -24.19 13.41 -8.85
CA ASN A 774 -25.04 14.49 -9.39
C ASN A 774 -24.50 15.88 -9.06
N GLN A 775 -23.94 16.08 -7.86
CA GLN A 775 -23.32 17.37 -7.48
C GLN A 775 -22.04 17.63 -8.27
N ILE A 776 -21.19 16.62 -8.45
CA ILE A 776 -19.99 16.71 -9.29
C ILE A 776 -20.37 17.09 -10.72
N LEU A 777 -21.37 16.43 -11.30
CA LEU A 777 -21.85 16.72 -12.66
C LEU A 777 -22.39 18.14 -12.81
N LYS A 778 -23.17 18.64 -11.83
CA LYS A 778 -23.66 20.04 -11.84
C LYS A 778 -22.52 21.05 -11.78
N ARG A 779 -21.50 20.79 -10.96
CA ARG A 779 -20.32 21.66 -10.84
C ARG A 779 -19.45 21.65 -12.09
N THR A 780 -19.37 20.48 -12.76
CA THR A 780 -18.64 20.31 -14.02
C THR A 780 -19.38 20.93 -15.21
N ALA A 781 -20.73 20.92 -15.20
CA ALA A 781 -21.56 21.55 -16.23
C ALA A 781 -21.66 23.09 -16.10
N GLY A 782 -21.38 23.65 -14.92
CA GLY A 782 -21.29 25.09 -14.69
C GLY A 782 -19.91 25.70 -15.01
N LEU A 783 -18.92 24.86 -15.33
CA LEU A 783 -17.61 25.27 -15.82
C LEU A 783 -17.63 25.20 -17.35
N ASP A 784 -17.88 26.35 -17.99
CA ASP A 784 -17.68 26.46 -19.43
C ASP A 784 -16.23 26.07 -19.78
N TYR A 785 -16.17 25.11 -20.69
CA TYR A 785 -15.01 24.32 -21.07
C TYR A 785 -13.94 25.19 -21.76
N VAL A 786 -12.88 25.53 -21.04
CA VAL A 786 -11.59 25.95 -21.64
C VAL A 786 -10.56 24.90 -21.26
N GLY A 787 -10.32 23.92 -22.13
CA GLY A 787 -9.28 22.90 -21.88
C GLY A 787 -9.40 21.62 -22.69
N ASN A 788 -9.13 21.70 -23.99
CA ASN A 788 -8.65 20.65 -24.89
C ASN A 788 -9.10 19.19 -24.70
N SER A 789 -10.02 18.77 -25.58
CA SER A 789 -10.21 17.40 -26.04
C SER A 789 -8.93 16.84 -26.68
N ARG A 790 -8.36 15.74 -26.17
CA ARG A 790 -7.33 15.00 -26.91
C ARG A 790 -7.26 13.47 -26.79
N TRP A 791 -8.10 12.82 -25.98
CA TRP A 791 -8.01 11.35 -25.82
C TRP A 791 -9.31 10.56 -26.00
N LYS A 792 -10.41 11.22 -26.38
CA LYS A 792 -11.69 10.54 -26.63
C LYS A 792 -11.80 9.83 -27.99
N LYS A 793 -10.72 9.73 -28.76
CA LYS A 793 -10.75 9.12 -30.11
C LYS A 793 -10.11 7.75 -30.25
N ASP A 794 -9.37 7.25 -29.24
CA ASP A 794 -8.62 6.00 -29.38
C ASP A 794 -9.01 4.89 -28.38
N LEU A 795 -10.21 4.98 -27.79
CA LEU A 795 -10.79 3.92 -26.94
C LEU A 795 -12.10 3.32 -27.49
N GLU A 796 -12.43 3.66 -28.73
CA GLU A 796 -13.41 2.92 -29.53
C GLU A 796 -12.70 2.49 -30.81
N VAL A 797 -12.19 1.25 -30.85
CA VAL A 797 -12.34 0.27 -31.96
C VAL A 797 -11.85 -1.09 -31.43
N ASP A 798 -12.79 -2.05 -31.42
CA ASP A 798 -12.74 -3.52 -31.27
C ASP A 798 -12.06 -4.19 -30.05
#